data_AF-A0AAV1FNW1-F1
#
_entry.id   AF-A0AAV1FNW1-F1
#
_cell.length_a   1.000
_cell.length_b   1.000
_cell.length_c   1.000
_cell.angle_alpha   90.00
_cell.angle_beta   90.00
_cell.angle_gamma   90.00
#
_symmetry.space_group_name_H-M   'P 1'
#
loop_
_entity.id
_entity.type
_entity.pdbx_description
1 polymer ?
#
loop_
_entity_poly.entity_id
_entity_poly.type
_entity_poly.pdbx_seq_one_letter_code
_entity_poly.pdbx_strand_id
1 'polypeptide(L)'
;MKSFIFLVVSLAVSSAIPPNKKGPEIVEIGVEKSIDEINKDSGHDDILETPNIQRSSTNNDDILWPSPVPYVLDSSLDANAKGVILKAFDQFRLKSCIDFRERDSEDYYINAKKLDGCFSYIGRVIAGGQDLSIGQYCDEISTIEHEYLHALGFNHEQSRYDRDDHVTIIYKNILQGFESNFDKASKAESTTNGLRYDYDSVMHYGKDAFSNGNGSTIITIDPKFQDVIGQRLQMSPTDVQELNLRYQCNSTIAFQFYCGFTDGDACQMSSCSQGGIEWEKSSRVAAGPVSDHTNLPGQKNSYFMHASTASGQEEDSAWLETKRITPKRDCNVQCLQFYYYHSGSESDELNIWIREFEDQFDVRGTVRLMGQISGQPKSYWQIKHISLNATKDFQVVFEARKGAGNSRGGFSIDDINLSELECPHVTLQFDNFENLLNTSAYGTQLFSPRQYSRGGYAYTVGVVLYETFIGMVVRMVSGENDDELEWPVPNRQVTFGMVDQTPNIQIHMTKQRSITSDRSVNSEGKLNWGDPSEVGTPSVNENNETTYAGPLLGRYYFADFEDIKSRQYLKGGSAVFSFTFQDLTPLVNGNTLPCPELRPVQMRQATAQLNGPCFSGTPPPLPKTTDDHMIHPTSGWPPLKTTDDMIHPTTDWPPLKTTDDHMTYPPFPQTTDDDKINPSTYRPPRTTEDDSLFGFAPGLASCPVLTFLLALMLLIR
;
A
#
# COMPACT_ATOMS: atom_id res chain seq x y z
N MET A 1 54.84 -47.20 41.60
CA MET A 1 55.58 -46.36 40.63
C MET A 1 55.37 -46.91 39.23
N LYS A 2 54.55 -46.24 38.42
CA LYS A 2 54.58 -46.19 36.95
C LYS A 2 53.59 -45.09 36.54
N SER A 3 54.14 -43.95 36.12
CA SER A 3 53.44 -42.74 35.69
C SER A 3 52.61 -42.97 34.43
N PHE A 4 51.44 -42.35 34.35
CA PHE A 4 50.80 -42.01 33.09
C PHE A 4 50.64 -40.49 33.03
N ILE A 5 51.22 -39.92 31.96
CA ILE A 5 51.21 -38.51 31.61
C ILE A 5 49.84 -38.20 30.99
N PHE A 6 49.07 -37.29 31.59
CA PHE A 6 47.88 -36.72 30.96
C PHE A 6 48.31 -35.59 30.02
N LEU A 7 48.12 -35.78 28.72
CA LEU A 7 48.22 -34.74 27.71
C LEU A 7 46.84 -34.06 27.61
N VAL A 8 46.69 -32.88 28.20
CA VAL A 8 45.47 -32.06 28.05
C VAL A 8 45.59 -31.30 26.74
N VAL A 9 44.87 -31.74 25.71
CA VAL A 9 44.65 -30.96 24.48
C VAL A 9 43.52 -29.98 24.77
N SER A 10 43.86 -28.71 25.00
CA SER A 10 42.87 -27.63 25.02
C SER A 10 42.47 -27.31 23.58
N LEU A 11 41.34 -27.84 23.12
CA LEU A 11 40.65 -27.30 21.95
C LEU A 11 39.98 -25.99 22.36
N ALA A 12 40.70 -24.88 22.17
CA ALA A 12 40.08 -23.57 22.11
C ALA A 12 39.28 -23.50 20.81
N VAL A 13 38.00 -23.86 20.86
CA VAL A 13 37.03 -23.47 19.83
C VAL A 13 36.80 -21.98 20.04
N SER A 14 37.61 -21.16 19.37
CA SER A 14 37.27 -19.76 19.16
C SER A 14 36.04 -19.76 18.26
N SER A 15 34.86 -19.66 18.86
CA SER A 15 33.68 -19.21 18.16
C SER A 15 33.99 -17.78 17.70
N ALA A 16 34.43 -17.65 16.45
CA ALA A 16 34.48 -16.36 15.79
C ALA A 16 33.05 -15.81 15.79
N ILE A 17 32.75 -14.96 16.78
CA ILE A 17 31.58 -14.09 16.76
C ILE A 17 31.69 -13.33 15.45
N PRO A 18 30.73 -13.46 14.50
CA PRO A 18 30.78 -12.65 13.29
C PRO A 18 30.91 -11.18 13.72
N PRO A 19 31.79 -10.40 13.07
CA PRO A 19 31.96 -9.01 13.44
C PRO A 19 30.59 -8.33 13.45
N ASN A 20 30.27 -7.64 14.55
CA ASN A 20 29.04 -6.87 14.70
C ASN A 20 28.89 -6.00 13.45
N LYS A 21 27.98 -6.35 12.53
CA LYS A 21 27.79 -5.61 11.28
C LYS A 21 27.28 -4.21 11.68
N LYS A 22 28.16 -3.20 11.61
CA LYS A 22 27.80 -1.83 12.00
C LYS A 22 27.18 -1.14 10.80
N GLY A 23 25.85 -1.04 10.79
CA GLY A 23 25.10 -0.23 9.82
C GLY A 23 25.25 1.28 10.08
N PRO A 24 24.60 2.13 9.26
CA PRO A 24 24.55 3.56 9.53
C PRO A 24 23.83 3.85 10.84
N GLU A 25 24.24 4.91 11.53
CA GLU A 25 23.55 5.41 12.72
C GLU A 25 22.27 6.12 12.28
N ILE A 26 21.12 5.56 12.64
CA ILE A 26 19.79 6.12 12.39
C ILE A 26 19.24 6.60 13.72
N VAL A 27 18.76 7.84 13.75
CA VAL A 27 17.97 8.38 14.85
C VAL A 27 16.54 7.85 14.69
N GLU A 28 16.19 6.90 15.54
CA GLU A 28 14.84 6.32 15.60
C GLU A 28 13.85 7.34 16.18
N ILE A 29 12.81 7.71 15.41
CA ILE A 29 11.86 8.75 15.83
C ILE A 29 10.44 8.21 15.99
N GLY A 30 10.10 7.75 17.19
CA GLY A 30 8.78 7.24 17.53
C GLY A 30 8.82 5.76 17.88
N VAL A 31 7.69 5.21 18.30
CA VAL A 31 7.56 3.85 18.83
C VAL A 31 6.39 3.18 18.14
N GLU A 32 6.56 1.91 17.76
CA GLU A 32 5.47 1.08 17.26
C GLU A 32 4.84 0.34 18.44
N LYS A 33 3.54 0.57 18.64
CA LYS A 33 2.70 -0.16 19.60
C LYS A 33 1.35 -0.41 18.97
N SER A 34 0.77 -1.58 19.19
CA SER A 34 -0.62 -1.79 18.79
C SER A 34 -1.57 -1.02 19.72
N ILE A 35 -2.78 -0.73 19.23
CA ILE A 35 -3.82 -0.07 20.03
C ILE A 35 -4.14 -0.82 21.33
N ASP A 36 -4.16 -2.15 21.30
CA ASP A 36 -4.40 -2.99 22.47
C ASP A 36 -3.24 -2.95 23.47
N GLU A 37 -1.99 -2.80 23.01
CA GLU A 37 -0.84 -2.56 23.89
C GLU A 37 -0.90 -1.18 24.55
N ILE A 38 -1.28 -0.15 23.79
CA ILE A 38 -1.42 1.22 24.30
C ILE A 38 -2.52 1.28 25.37
N ASN A 39 -3.70 0.74 25.07
CA ASN A 39 -4.85 0.81 25.97
C ASN A 39 -4.73 -0.11 27.18
N LYS A 40 -4.03 -1.24 27.06
CA LYS A 40 -3.63 -2.06 28.20
C LYS A 40 -2.78 -1.28 29.20
N ASP A 41 -1.86 -0.43 28.72
CA ASP A 41 -1.02 0.42 29.59
C ASP A 41 -1.87 1.51 30.28
N SER A 42 -2.89 2.06 29.60
CA SER A 42 -3.81 3.08 30.13
C SER A 42 -4.93 2.51 31.03
N GLY A 43 -5.16 1.20 31.02
CA GLY A 43 -6.15 0.56 31.90
C GLY A 43 -7.60 0.61 31.40
N HIS A 44 -7.82 0.90 30.12
CA HIS A 44 -9.14 1.12 29.53
C HIS A 44 -9.31 0.34 28.21
N ASP A 45 -10.55 0.24 27.73
CA ASP A 45 -10.89 -0.26 26.39
C ASP A 45 -10.89 0.89 25.37
N ASP A 46 -10.84 0.58 24.06
CA ASP A 46 -10.94 1.57 22.97
C ASP A 46 -12.39 2.04 22.70
N ILE A 47 -13.40 1.41 23.30
CA ILE A 47 -14.80 1.83 23.20
C ILE A 47 -15.27 2.52 24.48
N LEU A 48 -15.76 3.76 24.35
CA LEU A 48 -16.45 4.45 25.43
C LEU A 48 -17.94 4.09 25.49
N GLU A 49 -18.39 3.63 26.67
CA GLU A 49 -19.82 3.44 26.94
C GLU A 49 -20.57 4.77 27.05
N THR A 50 -21.74 4.86 26.44
CA THR A 50 -22.61 6.04 26.59
C THR A 50 -23.17 6.15 28.01
N PRO A 51 -23.14 7.32 28.66
CA PRO A 51 -23.77 7.51 29.96
C PRO A 51 -25.30 7.40 29.86
N ASN A 52 -25.83 6.21 30.17
CA ASN A 52 -27.21 5.89 30.53
C ASN A 52 -28.29 6.84 29.97
N ILE A 53 -28.43 6.90 28.63
CA ILE A 53 -29.58 7.54 27.99
C ILE A 53 -30.78 6.63 28.24
N GLN A 54 -31.69 7.08 29.11
CA GLN A 54 -32.91 6.36 29.44
C GLN A 54 -33.63 5.87 28.18
N ARG A 55 -34.02 4.60 28.23
CA ARG A 55 -34.86 3.86 27.28
C ARG A 55 -35.99 4.72 26.69
N SER A 56 -35.70 5.33 25.55
CA SER A 56 -36.69 5.76 24.57
C SER A 56 -36.10 5.46 23.20
N SER A 57 -36.19 4.17 22.81
CA SER A 57 -36.22 3.71 21.41
C SER A 57 -35.42 4.59 20.43
N THR A 58 -34.09 4.56 20.52
CA THR A 58 -33.25 5.10 19.43
C THR A 58 -33.39 4.15 18.25
N ASN A 59 -33.94 4.65 17.14
CA ASN A 59 -33.85 3.92 15.88
C ASN A 59 -32.37 3.85 15.50
N ASN A 60 -31.93 2.72 14.94
CA ASN A 60 -30.52 2.45 14.61
C ASN A 60 -29.90 3.51 13.65
N ASP A 61 -30.73 4.31 12.98
CA ASP A 61 -30.32 5.38 12.07
C ASP A 61 -29.96 6.70 12.80
N ASP A 62 -30.42 6.92 14.04
CA ASP A 62 -30.19 8.18 14.76
C ASP A 62 -28.74 8.36 15.24
N ILE A 63 -27.98 7.26 15.33
CA ILE A 63 -26.56 7.24 15.73
C ILE A 63 -25.60 7.47 14.56
N LEU A 64 -26.09 7.53 13.31
CA LEU A 64 -25.23 7.79 12.16
C LEU A 64 -24.87 9.27 12.08
N TRP A 65 -23.66 9.55 11.61
CA TRP A 65 -23.25 10.92 11.33
C TRP A 65 -23.77 11.38 9.97
N PRO A 66 -24.31 12.60 9.84
CA PRO A 66 -24.44 13.21 8.53
C PRO A 66 -23.04 13.49 7.95
N SER A 67 -22.86 13.25 6.65
CA SER A 67 -21.65 13.64 5.91
C SER A 67 -21.87 15.03 5.28
N PRO A 68 -20.92 15.99 5.40
CA PRO A 68 -19.62 15.87 6.06
C PRO A 68 -19.72 15.88 7.59
N VAL A 69 -18.89 15.07 8.26
CA VAL A 69 -18.79 14.97 9.72
C VAL A 69 -18.05 16.19 10.27
N PRO A 70 -18.66 17.00 11.16
CA PRO A 70 -17.98 18.14 11.77
C PRO A 70 -16.91 17.69 12.77
N TYR A 71 -15.72 18.29 12.71
CA TYR A 71 -14.62 17.98 13.64
C TYR A 71 -13.95 19.22 14.23
N VAL A 72 -13.30 19.03 15.37
CA VAL A 72 -12.35 19.96 15.99
C VAL A 72 -11.06 19.19 16.30
N LEU A 73 -9.89 19.77 15.99
CA LEU A 73 -8.58 19.24 16.40
C LEU A 73 -8.09 20.05 17.59
N ASP A 74 -8.29 19.52 18.80
CA ASP A 74 -7.96 20.22 20.02
C ASP A 74 -6.46 20.58 20.10
N SER A 75 -6.15 21.69 20.75
CA SER A 75 -4.78 22.17 20.95
C SER A 75 -3.85 21.20 21.70
N SER A 76 -4.43 20.22 22.42
CA SER A 76 -3.68 19.15 23.09
C SER A 76 -3.04 18.15 22.13
N LEU A 77 -3.52 18.04 20.89
CA LEU A 77 -2.95 17.13 19.89
C LEU A 77 -1.58 17.61 19.42
N ASP A 78 -0.64 16.68 19.30
CA ASP A 78 0.64 16.92 18.68
C ASP A 78 0.45 17.24 17.19
N ALA A 79 1.35 18.04 16.61
CA ALA A 79 1.29 18.38 15.18
C ALA A 79 1.28 17.13 14.29
N ASN A 80 2.05 16.09 14.67
CA ASN A 80 2.07 14.82 13.93
C ASN A 80 0.67 14.18 13.88
N ALA A 81 0.01 14.04 15.02
CA ALA A 81 -1.34 13.49 15.13
C ALA A 81 -2.33 14.27 14.27
N LYS A 82 -2.31 15.61 14.32
CA LYS A 82 -3.18 16.45 13.47
C LYS A 82 -2.95 16.18 11.97
N GLY A 83 -1.69 16.09 11.54
CA GLY A 83 -1.35 15.77 10.15
C GLY A 83 -1.83 14.38 9.72
N VAL A 84 -1.66 13.36 10.58
CA VAL A 84 -2.11 12.00 10.28
C VAL A 84 -3.64 11.89 10.28
N ILE A 85 -4.36 12.63 11.14
CA ILE A 85 -5.82 12.71 11.10
C ILE A 85 -6.32 13.23 9.75
N LEU A 86 -5.71 14.30 9.22
CA LEU A 86 -6.09 14.81 7.90
C LEU A 86 -5.79 13.82 6.77
N LYS A 87 -4.70 13.03 6.89
CA LYS A 87 -4.40 11.93 5.95
C LYS A 87 -5.42 10.79 6.04
N ALA A 88 -5.90 10.44 7.23
CA ALA A 88 -6.97 9.48 7.41
C ALA A 88 -8.28 9.97 6.76
N PHE A 89 -8.62 11.26 6.89
CA PHE A 89 -9.77 11.85 6.19
C PHE A 89 -9.67 11.70 4.67
N ASP A 90 -8.48 11.83 4.09
CA ASP A 90 -8.28 11.59 2.67
C ASP A 90 -8.47 10.11 2.28
N GLN A 91 -8.19 9.15 3.17
CA GLN A 91 -8.51 7.73 2.95
C GLN A 91 -10.02 7.48 2.96
N PHE A 92 -10.76 8.08 3.90
CA PHE A 92 -12.23 8.03 3.90
C PHE A 92 -12.81 8.63 2.62
N ARG A 93 -12.32 9.80 2.18
CA ARG A 93 -12.75 10.46 0.94
C ARG A 93 -12.44 9.64 -0.31
N LEU A 94 -11.30 8.95 -0.33
CA LEU A 94 -10.89 8.10 -1.45
C LEU A 94 -11.75 6.83 -1.57
N LYS A 95 -12.08 6.23 -0.42
CA LYS A 95 -12.67 4.90 -0.33
C LYS A 95 -14.19 4.91 -0.11
N SER A 96 -14.77 6.05 0.30
CA SER A 96 -16.19 6.18 0.67
C SER A 96 -16.80 7.53 0.33
N CYS A 97 -18.09 7.70 0.66
CA CYS A 97 -18.82 8.97 0.62
C CYS A 97 -18.72 9.79 1.93
N ILE A 98 -17.93 9.33 2.90
CA ILE A 98 -17.71 10.05 4.15
C ILE A 98 -16.70 11.17 3.92
N ASP A 99 -17.11 12.38 4.29
CA ASP A 99 -16.27 13.56 4.30
C ASP A 99 -16.20 14.14 5.72
N PHE A 100 -15.22 15.00 5.94
CA PHE A 100 -14.95 15.66 7.21
C PHE A 100 -14.75 17.15 6.96
N ARG A 101 -15.36 17.99 7.80
CA ARG A 101 -15.20 19.44 7.75
C ARG A 101 -14.94 20.02 9.12
N GLU A 102 -14.20 21.12 9.17
CA GLU A 102 -14.07 21.90 10.40
C GLU A 102 -15.47 22.31 10.89
N ARG A 103 -15.70 22.13 12.19
CA ARG A 103 -16.94 22.52 12.83
C ARG A 103 -17.16 24.04 12.69
N ASP A 104 -18.38 24.42 12.35
CA ASP A 104 -18.83 25.81 12.40
C ASP A 104 -19.67 26.03 13.68
N SER A 105 -20.94 25.62 13.65
CA SER A 105 -21.90 25.87 14.73
C SER A 105 -22.69 24.61 15.14
N GLU A 106 -22.31 23.44 14.61
CA GLU A 106 -22.98 22.18 14.87
C GLU A 106 -22.89 21.78 16.36
N ASP A 107 -24.00 21.26 16.89
CA ASP A 107 -24.08 20.78 18.28
C ASP A 107 -23.38 19.43 18.44
N TYR A 108 -23.57 18.53 17.47
CA TYR A 108 -22.85 17.26 17.39
C TYR A 108 -21.61 17.44 16.51
N TYR A 109 -20.44 17.12 17.05
CA TYR A 109 -19.17 17.08 16.33
C TYR A 109 -18.18 16.15 17.04
N ILE A 110 -17.18 15.67 16.31
CA ILE A 110 -16.06 14.90 16.86
C ILE A 110 -15.00 15.87 17.38
N ASN A 111 -14.58 15.70 18.62
CA ASN A 111 -13.56 16.50 19.26
C ASN A 111 -12.30 15.65 19.48
N ALA A 112 -11.41 15.65 18.49
CA ALA A 112 -10.19 14.86 18.56
C ALA A 112 -9.21 15.52 19.55
N LYS A 113 -8.77 14.76 20.54
CA LYS A 113 -7.98 15.24 21.68
C LYS A 113 -6.88 14.26 22.06
N LYS A 114 -5.83 14.77 22.71
CA LYS A 114 -4.81 13.93 23.32
C LYS A 114 -5.21 13.59 24.76
N LEU A 115 -5.80 12.41 24.97
CA LEU A 115 -6.08 11.85 26.29
C LEU A 115 -5.19 10.61 26.52
N ASP A 116 -5.43 9.88 27.61
CA ASP A 116 -4.69 8.65 27.93
C ASP A 116 -5.31 7.45 27.20
N GLY A 117 -4.57 6.87 26.25
CA GLY A 117 -5.06 5.81 25.36
C GLY A 117 -5.66 6.32 24.03
N CYS A 118 -6.06 5.37 23.19
CA CYS A 118 -6.79 5.60 21.94
C CYS A 118 -8.21 5.08 22.13
N PHE A 119 -9.23 5.93 21.96
CA PHE A 119 -10.62 5.48 22.13
C PHE A 119 -11.63 6.42 21.48
N SER A 120 -12.84 5.89 21.28
CA SER A 120 -13.96 6.62 20.69
C SER A 120 -15.29 6.09 21.19
N TYR A 121 -16.36 6.88 21.01
CA TYR A 121 -17.73 6.39 21.17
C TYR A 121 -18.18 5.67 19.89
N ILE A 122 -19.12 4.74 20.03
CA ILE A 122 -19.76 4.12 18.86
C ILE A 122 -20.91 5.01 18.36
N GLY A 123 -20.69 5.65 17.21
CA GLY A 123 -21.69 6.51 16.57
C GLY A 123 -21.77 7.93 17.13
N ARG A 124 -22.78 8.69 16.68
CA ARG A 124 -23.11 10.06 17.06
C ARG A 124 -24.02 10.06 18.29
N VAL A 125 -23.43 10.14 19.48
CA VAL A 125 -24.16 9.88 20.74
C VAL A 125 -24.12 11.04 21.73
N ILE A 126 -23.09 11.89 21.70
CA ILE A 126 -22.95 13.03 22.63
C ILE A 126 -23.10 14.36 21.89
N ALA A 127 -24.00 15.22 22.38
CA ALA A 127 -24.13 16.62 21.95
C ALA A 127 -23.12 17.51 22.70
N GLY A 128 -22.78 18.68 22.15
CA GLY A 128 -21.81 19.61 22.74
C GLY A 128 -20.34 19.23 22.52
N GLY A 129 -20.08 18.24 21.66
CA GLY A 129 -18.76 17.73 21.31
C GLY A 129 -18.43 16.40 21.97
N GLN A 130 -18.33 15.34 21.17
CA GLN A 130 -17.96 14.02 21.66
C GLN A 130 -16.45 13.82 21.50
N ASP A 131 -15.78 13.52 22.61
CA ASP A 131 -14.33 13.35 22.62
C ASP A 131 -13.94 12.04 21.91
N LEU A 132 -12.88 12.11 21.10
CA LEU A 132 -12.18 10.99 20.48
C LEU A 132 -10.71 11.14 20.85
N SER A 133 -10.14 10.15 21.51
CA SER A 133 -8.76 10.22 21.99
C SER A 133 -7.78 9.70 20.95
N ILE A 134 -6.86 10.57 20.54
CA ILE A 134 -5.60 10.21 19.88
C ILE A 134 -4.49 10.55 20.87
N GLY A 135 -4.29 9.63 21.81
CA GLY A 135 -3.29 9.73 22.87
C GLY A 135 -1.85 9.53 22.40
N GLN A 136 -0.95 9.31 23.36
CA GLN A 136 0.44 8.99 23.06
C GLN A 136 0.53 7.66 22.29
N TYR A 137 1.28 7.65 21.18
CA TYR A 137 1.45 6.50 20.26
C TYR A 137 0.21 6.15 19.41
N CYS A 138 -0.89 6.91 19.51
CA CYS A 138 -2.11 6.69 18.72
C CYS A 138 -2.08 7.37 17.34
N ASP A 139 -0.99 8.04 16.98
CA ASP A 139 -0.85 8.88 15.79
C ASP A 139 -0.43 8.10 14.53
N GLU A 140 -0.80 6.81 14.46
CA GLU A 140 -0.72 6.00 13.25
C GLU A 140 -2.03 6.07 12.45
N ILE A 141 -1.94 6.00 11.12
CA ILE A 141 -3.12 6.17 10.27
C ILE A 141 -4.18 5.08 10.51
N SER A 142 -3.75 3.84 10.78
CA SER A 142 -4.63 2.71 11.03
C SER A 142 -5.36 2.85 12.35
N THR A 143 -4.67 3.29 13.40
CA THR A 143 -5.28 3.63 14.70
C THR A 143 -6.31 4.75 14.53
N ILE A 144 -5.98 5.80 13.78
CA ILE A 144 -6.94 6.89 13.54
C ILE A 144 -8.14 6.39 12.71
N GLU A 145 -7.92 5.63 11.63
CA GLU A 145 -9.01 5.02 10.85
C GLU A 145 -9.91 4.15 11.74
N HIS A 146 -9.33 3.38 12.65
CA HIS A 146 -10.03 2.55 13.63
C HIS A 146 -10.93 3.38 14.57
N GLU A 147 -10.39 4.42 15.21
CA GLU A 147 -11.18 5.28 16.12
C GLU A 147 -12.29 6.05 15.41
N TYR A 148 -12.05 6.45 14.16
CA TYR A 148 -13.07 7.09 13.34
C TYR A 148 -14.12 6.10 12.84
N LEU A 149 -13.78 4.84 12.59
CA LEU A 149 -14.78 3.80 12.33
C LEU A 149 -15.67 3.56 13.56
N HIS A 150 -15.10 3.51 14.77
CA HIS A 150 -15.91 3.54 15.99
C HIS A 150 -16.86 4.75 16.01
N ALA A 151 -16.33 5.96 15.81
CA ALA A 151 -17.15 7.18 15.77
C ALA A 151 -18.27 7.12 14.70
N LEU A 152 -18.03 6.43 13.59
CA LEU A 152 -18.99 6.21 12.50
C LEU A 152 -19.99 5.06 12.77
N GLY A 153 -19.88 4.38 13.91
CA GLY A 153 -20.84 3.39 14.40
C GLY A 153 -20.44 1.94 14.20
N PHE A 154 -19.14 1.64 14.12
CA PHE A 154 -18.63 0.28 14.00
C PHE A 154 -18.18 -0.26 15.36
N ASN A 155 -18.52 -1.52 15.64
CA ASN A 155 -17.92 -2.31 16.72
C ASN A 155 -16.65 -2.99 16.20
N HIS A 156 -15.89 -3.63 17.09
CA HIS A 156 -14.84 -4.54 16.64
C HIS A 156 -15.37 -5.76 15.91
N GLU A 157 -14.56 -6.28 15.00
CA GLU A 157 -14.91 -7.47 14.20
C GLU A 157 -15.02 -8.71 15.09
N GLN A 158 -14.13 -8.88 16.08
CA GLN A 158 -14.23 -9.99 17.03
C GLN A 158 -15.44 -9.90 17.96
N SER A 159 -16.17 -8.79 17.97
CA SER A 159 -17.39 -8.62 18.77
C SER A 159 -18.64 -8.98 17.99
N ARG A 160 -18.54 -9.39 16.71
CA ARG A 160 -19.69 -9.87 15.93
C ARG A 160 -20.43 -11.01 16.62
N TYR A 161 -21.75 -11.06 16.44
CA TYR A 161 -22.57 -12.10 17.07
C TYR A 161 -22.23 -13.52 16.58
N ASP A 162 -21.68 -13.66 15.37
CA ASP A 162 -21.26 -14.90 14.71
C ASP A 162 -19.76 -15.20 14.88
N ARG A 163 -19.00 -14.39 15.64
CA ARG A 163 -17.53 -14.54 15.78
C ARG A 163 -17.06 -15.91 16.25
N ASP A 164 -17.87 -16.64 17.02
CA ASP A 164 -17.50 -17.97 17.52
C ASP A 164 -17.47 -19.05 16.42
N ASP A 165 -17.97 -18.76 15.21
CA ASP A 165 -17.81 -19.61 14.01
C ASP A 165 -16.47 -19.37 13.30
N HIS A 166 -15.67 -18.40 13.76
CA HIS A 166 -14.45 -17.93 13.12
C HIS A 166 -13.24 -17.88 14.07
N VAL A 167 -13.46 -17.55 15.34
CA VAL A 167 -12.43 -17.44 16.37
C VAL A 167 -12.88 -18.06 17.69
N THR A 168 -11.92 -18.49 18.50
CA THR A 168 -12.13 -18.93 19.87
C THR A 168 -11.45 -17.97 20.84
N ILE A 169 -12.22 -17.43 21.80
CA ILE A 169 -11.69 -16.58 22.87
C ILE A 169 -11.18 -17.45 24.03
N ILE A 170 -9.92 -17.28 24.38
CA ILE A 170 -9.24 -18.01 25.46
C ILE A 170 -9.25 -17.17 26.73
N TYR A 171 -10.41 -17.12 27.41
CA TYR A 171 -10.62 -16.26 28.58
C TYR A 171 -9.56 -16.40 29.69
N LYS A 172 -9.01 -17.60 29.90
CA LYS A 172 -7.93 -17.84 30.89
C LYS A 172 -6.63 -17.08 30.60
N ASN A 173 -6.43 -16.64 29.36
CA ASN A 173 -5.24 -15.90 28.92
C ASN A 173 -5.47 -14.38 28.96
N ILE A 174 -6.69 -13.92 29.24
CA ILE A 174 -7.01 -12.49 29.35
C ILE A 174 -6.53 -11.96 30.70
N LEU A 175 -6.09 -10.70 30.74
CA LEU A 175 -5.82 -9.97 31.96
C LEU A 175 -7.10 -9.79 32.78
N GLN A 176 -7.02 -10.04 34.08
CA GLN A 176 -8.15 -9.88 34.98
C GLN A 176 -8.68 -8.43 34.92
N GLY A 177 -9.98 -8.28 34.65
CA GLY A 177 -10.65 -6.98 34.53
C GLY A 177 -10.87 -6.51 33.08
N PHE A 178 -10.31 -7.21 32.09
CA PHE A 178 -10.45 -6.88 30.66
C PHE A 178 -11.33 -7.88 29.90
N GLU A 179 -12.01 -8.79 30.59
CA GLU A 179 -12.83 -9.83 29.95
C GLU A 179 -14.00 -9.24 29.14
N SER A 180 -14.54 -8.09 29.54
CA SER A 180 -15.64 -7.40 28.86
C SER A 180 -15.28 -6.92 27.45
N ASN A 181 -14.01 -6.66 27.15
CA ASN A 181 -13.55 -6.21 25.83
C ASN A 181 -13.72 -7.31 24.75
N PHE A 182 -14.05 -8.53 25.20
CA PHE A 182 -14.32 -9.68 24.34
C PHE A 182 -15.80 -10.03 24.32
N ASP A 183 -16.70 -9.20 24.87
CA ASP A 183 -18.13 -9.45 24.80
C ASP A 183 -18.64 -9.32 23.37
N LYS A 184 -19.63 -10.15 23.01
CA LYS A 184 -20.28 -10.07 21.69
C LYS A 184 -21.34 -8.98 21.70
N ALA A 185 -21.34 -8.16 20.66
CA ALA A 185 -22.48 -7.31 20.34
C ALA A 185 -23.71 -8.18 20.04
N SER A 186 -24.88 -7.76 20.50
CA SER A 186 -26.11 -8.51 20.23
C SER A 186 -26.52 -8.41 18.76
N LYS A 187 -27.37 -9.33 18.29
CA LYS A 187 -27.98 -9.25 16.95
C LYS A 187 -28.85 -8.00 16.72
N ALA A 188 -29.20 -7.29 17.78
CA ALA A 188 -29.94 -6.02 17.69
C ALA A 188 -28.99 -4.82 17.51
N GLU A 189 -27.73 -4.95 17.93
CA GLU A 189 -26.72 -3.89 17.93
C GLU A 189 -25.68 -4.08 16.82
N SER A 190 -25.57 -5.30 16.27
CA SER A 190 -24.63 -5.67 15.21
C SER A 190 -25.34 -6.39 14.06
N THR A 191 -24.94 -6.04 12.83
CA THR A 191 -25.38 -6.66 11.57
C THR A 191 -24.14 -7.07 10.79
N THR A 192 -24.20 -8.20 10.09
CA THR A 192 -23.13 -8.61 9.18
C THR A 192 -23.28 -7.99 7.80
N ASN A 193 -24.43 -7.36 7.52
CA ASN A 193 -24.81 -6.86 6.19
C ASN A 193 -24.66 -7.91 5.06
N GLY A 194 -24.70 -9.20 5.41
CA GLY A 194 -24.47 -10.31 4.48
C GLY A 194 -23.00 -10.52 4.07
N LEU A 195 -22.06 -9.79 4.67
CA LEU A 195 -20.63 -9.97 4.44
C LEU A 195 -20.05 -11.07 5.33
N ARG A 196 -18.94 -11.65 4.86
CA ARG A 196 -18.18 -12.67 5.61
C ARG A 196 -17.44 -12.02 6.78
N TYR A 197 -17.03 -12.84 7.73
CA TYR A 197 -16.12 -12.41 8.79
C TYR A 197 -14.77 -12.03 8.21
N ASP A 198 -14.26 -10.86 8.59
CA ASP A 198 -13.05 -10.27 8.03
C ASP A 198 -11.87 -10.34 9.00
N TYR A 199 -11.03 -11.37 8.83
CA TYR A 199 -9.80 -11.49 9.62
C TYR A 199 -8.78 -10.37 9.34
N ASP A 200 -8.88 -9.66 8.21
CA ASP A 200 -7.97 -8.57 7.81
C ASP A 200 -8.55 -7.18 8.21
N SER A 201 -9.68 -7.15 8.93
CA SER A 201 -10.33 -5.91 9.36
C SER A 201 -9.42 -5.10 10.28
N VAL A 202 -9.34 -3.78 10.04
CA VAL A 202 -8.65 -2.86 10.96
C VAL A 202 -9.34 -2.80 12.32
N MET A 203 -10.62 -3.20 12.39
CA MET A 203 -11.43 -3.31 13.60
C MET A 203 -11.24 -4.65 14.34
N HIS A 204 -10.38 -5.55 13.86
CA HIS A 204 -10.09 -6.80 14.55
C HIS A 204 -8.93 -6.64 15.54
N TYR A 205 -9.07 -7.23 16.73
CA TYR A 205 -7.99 -7.35 17.70
C TYR A 205 -6.88 -8.31 17.26
N GLY A 206 -5.66 -8.04 17.69
CA GLY A 206 -4.54 -8.97 17.55
C GLY A 206 -4.72 -10.22 18.40
N LYS A 207 -4.01 -11.30 18.02
CA LYS A 207 -4.08 -12.59 18.72
C LYS A 207 -3.76 -12.53 20.22
N ASP A 208 -2.91 -11.59 20.62
CA ASP A 208 -2.41 -11.43 21.99
C ASP A 208 -3.05 -10.23 22.73
N ALA A 209 -4.11 -9.63 22.17
CA ALA A 209 -4.79 -8.48 22.75
C ALA A 209 -5.17 -8.75 24.22
N PHE A 210 -4.80 -7.82 25.11
CA PHE A 210 -5.03 -7.91 26.55
C PHE A 210 -4.54 -9.22 27.21
N SER A 211 -3.51 -9.87 26.64
CA SER A 211 -2.96 -11.11 27.20
C SER A 211 -2.27 -10.89 28.55
N ASN A 212 -2.44 -11.85 29.45
CA ASN A 212 -1.74 -11.98 30.73
C ASN A 212 -0.36 -12.64 30.61
N GLY A 213 0.10 -12.90 29.38
CA GLY A 213 1.40 -13.52 29.09
C GLY A 213 1.39 -15.04 29.03
N ASN A 214 0.25 -15.71 29.29
CA ASN A 214 0.13 -17.17 29.21
C ASN A 214 -0.24 -17.71 27.81
N GLY A 215 -0.11 -16.87 26.78
CA GLY A 215 -0.40 -17.18 25.38
C GLY A 215 -1.50 -16.28 24.80
N SER A 216 -1.91 -16.58 23.58
CA SER A 216 -2.89 -15.79 22.82
C SER A 216 -4.29 -15.84 23.44
N THR A 217 -4.99 -14.71 23.37
CA THR A 217 -6.37 -14.54 23.83
C THR A 217 -7.37 -14.86 22.72
N ILE A 218 -6.99 -14.71 21.45
CA ILE A 218 -7.80 -15.05 20.28
C ILE A 218 -7.10 -16.11 19.43
N ILE A 219 -7.75 -17.25 19.23
CA ILE A 219 -7.30 -18.31 18.34
C ILE A 219 -8.23 -18.41 17.14
N THR A 220 -7.72 -18.26 15.92
CA THR A 220 -8.54 -18.41 14.71
C THR A 220 -8.87 -19.88 14.48
N ILE A 221 -10.09 -20.17 14.02
CA ILE A 221 -10.51 -21.55 13.70
C ILE A 221 -9.77 -22.04 12.47
N ASP A 222 -9.57 -21.18 11.47
CA ASP A 222 -8.66 -21.44 10.36
C ASP A 222 -7.26 -20.88 10.72
N PRO A 223 -6.26 -21.74 10.95
CA PRO A 223 -4.94 -21.31 11.43
C PRO A 223 -4.20 -20.38 10.47
N LYS A 224 -4.56 -20.36 9.18
CA LYS A 224 -3.89 -19.49 8.20
C LYS A 224 -4.12 -18.00 8.48
N PHE A 225 -5.15 -17.66 9.26
CA PHE A 225 -5.47 -16.28 9.63
C PHE A 225 -4.91 -15.87 11.00
N GLN A 226 -4.20 -16.77 11.70
CA GLN A 226 -3.75 -16.53 13.07
C GLN A 226 -2.79 -15.35 13.19
N ASP A 227 -1.98 -15.12 12.15
CA ASP A 227 -1.04 -13.99 12.05
C ASP A 227 -1.54 -12.88 11.11
N VAL A 228 -2.79 -12.97 10.65
CA VAL A 228 -3.48 -11.92 9.85
C VAL A 228 -4.29 -10.99 10.75
N ILE A 229 -4.95 -11.54 11.77
CA ILE A 229 -5.77 -10.76 12.69
C ILE A 229 -4.96 -9.70 13.43
N GLY A 230 -5.54 -8.51 13.58
CA GLY A 230 -4.89 -7.39 14.25
C GLY A 230 -3.96 -6.57 13.36
N GLN A 231 -4.07 -6.68 12.04
CA GLN A 231 -3.33 -5.82 11.12
C GLN A 231 -3.57 -4.32 11.43
N ARG A 232 -2.51 -3.51 11.28
CA ARG A 232 -2.53 -2.06 11.53
C ARG A 232 -1.96 -1.28 10.34
N LEU A 233 -2.35 -1.67 9.13
CA LEU A 233 -1.99 -1.01 7.88
C LEU A 233 -2.99 0.11 7.56
N GLN A 234 -4.21 -0.27 7.19
CA GLN A 234 -5.34 0.61 6.84
C GLN A 234 -6.66 -0.17 6.91
N MET A 235 -7.80 0.48 6.67
CA MET A 235 -9.09 -0.18 6.40
C MET A 235 -8.95 -1.26 5.33
N SER A 236 -9.44 -2.45 5.64
CA SER A 236 -9.54 -3.56 4.70
C SER A 236 -10.55 -3.24 3.58
N PRO A 237 -10.51 -3.95 2.43
CA PRO A 237 -11.56 -3.84 1.44
C PRO A 237 -12.97 -4.13 1.99
N THR A 238 -13.08 -5.03 2.98
CA THR A 238 -14.36 -5.37 3.61
C THR A 238 -14.81 -4.26 4.57
N ASP A 239 -13.91 -3.65 5.36
CA ASP A 239 -14.22 -2.49 6.20
C ASP A 239 -14.83 -1.35 5.35
N VAL A 240 -14.21 -1.08 4.20
CA VAL A 240 -14.70 -0.09 3.23
C VAL A 240 -16.06 -0.48 2.65
N GLN A 241 -16.28 -1.76 2.36
CA GLN A 241 -17.55 -2.26 1.87
C GLN A 241 -18.66 -2.08 2.92
N GLU A 242 -18.39 -2.44 4.18
CA GLU A 242 -19.35 -2.25 5.27
C GLU A 242 -19.66 -0.78 5.52
N LEU A 243 -18.65 0.09 5.51
CA LEU A 243 -18.82 1.53 5.59
C LEU A 243 -19.74 2.05 4.50
N ASN A 244 -19.48 1.67 3.24
CA ASN A 244 -20.28 2.09 2.11
C ASN A 244 -21.70 1.54 2.12
N LEU A 245 -21.90 0.30 2.58
CA LEU A 245 -23.24 -0.27 2.76
C LEU A 245 -24.01 0.45 3.86
N ARG A 246 -23.36 0.70 5.00
CA ARG A 246 -23.96 1.36 6.17
C ARG A 246 -24.38 2.80 5.86
N TYR A 247 -23.56 3.54 5.11
CA TYR A 247 -23.84 4.93 4.72
C TYR A 247 -24.45 5.09 3.32
N GLN A 248 -24.82 3.98 2.68
CA GLN A 248 -25.47 3.95 1.36
C GLN A 248 -24.70 4.76 0.30
N CYS A 249 -23.38 4.62 0.29
CA CYS A 249 -22.51 5.35 -0.60
C CYS A 249 -22.66 4.88 -2.05
N ASN A 250 -23.16 5.77 -2.93
CA ASN A 250 -23.27 5.53 -4.37
C ASN A 250 -22.04 6.02 -5.16
N SER A 251 -21.18 6.81 -4.52
CA SER A 251 -19.96 7.36 -5.11
C SER A 251 -18.99 7.75 -4.00
N THR A 252 -17.73 7.97 -4.36
CA THR A 252 -16.69 8.48 -3.47
C THR A 252 -16.41 9.96 -3.68
N ILE A 253 -15.82 10.60 -2.66
CA ILE A 253 -15.52 12.04 -2.68
C ILE A 253 -14.31 12.36 -3.55
N ALA A 254 -13.17 11.68 -3.32
CA ALA A 254 -11.90 12.00 -3.97
C ALA A 254 -11.55 11.07 -5.14
N PHE A 255 -12.04 9.82 -5.16
CA PHE A 255 -11.74 8.93 -6.29
C PHE A 255 -12.53 9.33 -7.55
N GLN A 256 -11.84 9.35 -8.69
CA GLN A 256 -12.40 9.75 -9.99
C GLN A 256 -12.60 8.53 -10.89
N PHE A 257 -11.54 7.77 -11.18
CA PHE A 257 -11.65 6.50 -11.91
C PHE A 257 -10.41 5.61 -11.75
N TYR A 258 -10.60 4.33 -12.08
CA TYR A 258 -9.55 3.33 -12.26
C TYR A 258 -9.75 2.66 -13.63
N CYS A 259 -8.65 2.33 -14.31
CA CYS A 259 -8.65 1.59 -15.57
C CYS A 259 -7.44 0.65 -15.68
N GLY A 260 -7.69 -0.66 -15.57
CA GLY A 260 -6.71 -1.74 -15.86
C GLY A 260 -7.02 -2.52 -17.14
N PHE A 261 -7.86 -1.97 -18.03
CA PHE A 261 -8.15 -2.50 -19.38
C PHE A 261 -8.69 -3.95 -19.49
N THR A 262 -9.12 -4.58 -18.40
CA THR A 262 -9.56 -5.99 -18.36
C THR A 262 -10.88 -6.27 -19.10
N ASP A 263 -11.83 -5.33 -19.09
CA ASP A 263 -13.25 -5.60 -19.42
C ASP A 263 -13.64 -5.28 -20.88
N GLY A 264 -12.72 -5.41 -21.82
CA GLY A 264 -13.00 -5.19 -23.25
C GLY A 264 -13.00 -3.72 -23.70
N ASP A 265 -13.74 -2.83 -23.00
CA ASP A 265 -14.14 -1.50 -23.48
C ASP A 265 -13.12 -0.35 -23.30
N ALA A 266 -11.84 -0.66 -23.05
CA ALA A 266 -10.77 0.32 -22.82
C ALA A 266 -11.17 1.52 -21.93
N CYS A 267 -12.06 1.27 -20.95
CA CYS A 267 -12.62 2.27 -20.03
C CYS A 267 -13.25 3.50 -20.73
N GLN A 268 -13.80 3.30 -21.93
CA GLN A 268 -14.39 4.34 -22.78
C GLN A 268 -13.38 5.45 -23.16
N MET A 269 -12.09 5.13 -23.17
CA MET A 269 -11.05 6.02 -23.67
C MET A 269 -11.08 6.06 -25.20
N SER A 270 -10.88 7.24 -25.77
CA SER A 270 -10.81 7.43 -27.22
C SER A 270 -9.36 7.51 -27.67
N SER A 271 -9.01 6.82 -28.75
CA SER A 271 -7.68 6.90 -29.36
C SER A 271 -7.72 7.55 -30.74
N CYS A 272 -6.68 8.33 -31.06
CA CYS A 272 -6.51 8.99 -32.35
C CYS A 272 -5.03 9.10 -32.70
N SER A 273 -4.72 9.20 -33.99
CA SER A 273 -3.35 9.18 -34.49
C SER A 273 -3.07 10.33 -35.43
N GLN A 274 -1.85 10.86 -35.35
CA GLN A 274 -1.25 11.74 -36.33
C GLN A 274 -0.04 11.01 -36.91
N GLY A 275 -0.20 10.46 -38.11
CA GLY A 275 0.83 9.65 -38.76
C GLY A 275 0.65 8.15 -38.52
N GLY A 276 1.75 7.40 -38.49
CA GLY A 276 1.77 5.94 -38.52
C GLY A 276 1.85 5.25 -37.16
N ILE A 277 1.41 5.90 -36.08
CA ILE A 277 1.45 5.37 -34.70
C ILE A 277 0.03 5.39 -34.15
N GLU A 278 -0.38 4.33 -33.47
CA GLU A 278 -1.71 4.21 -32.87
C GLU A 278 -1.64 3.52 -31.50
N TRP A 279 -2.61 3.83 -30.63
CA TRP A 279 -2.82 3.10 -29.38
C TRP A 279 -3.68 1.88 -29.65
N GLU A 280 -3.14 0.71 -29.38
CA GLU A 280 -3.81 -0.58 -29.51
C GLU A 280 -3.91 -1.28 -28.15
N LYS A 281 -5.00 -2.02 -27.95
CA LYS A 281 -5.17 -2.89 -26.80
C LYS A 281 -4.39 -4.18 -27.04
N SER A 282 -3.43 -4.46 -26.18
CA SER A 282 -2.49 -5.56 -26.34
C SER A 282 -2.40 -6.38 -25.06
N SER A 283 -2.26 -7.70 -25.21
CA SER A 283 -1.97 -8.61 -24.08
C SER A 283 -0.48 -8.93 -23.97
N ARG A 284 0.30 -8.62 -25.02
CA ARG A 284 1.73 -8.90 -25.12
C ARG A 284 2.36 -8.10 -26.26
N VAL A 285 3.59 -7.63 -26.05
CA VAL A 285 4.42 -7.00 -27.08
C VAL A 285 5.76 -7.74 -27.19
N ALA A 286 6.23 -7.98 -28.41
CA ALA A 286 7.46 -8.77 -28.64
C ALA A 286 8.71 -8.13 -28.02
N ALA A 287 8.80 -6.79 -28.06
CA ALA A 287 9.86 -6.00 -27.43
C ALA A 287 9.62 -5.74 -25.93
N GLY A 288 8.55 -6.30 -25.36
CA GLY A 288 8.09 -6.04 -24.00
C GLY A 288 7.00 -4.95 -23.94
N PRO A 289 6.06 -5.06 -22.98
CA PRO A 289 6.02 -6.07 -21.92
C PRO A 289 5.40 -7.41 -22.36
N VAL A 290 5.76 -8.49 -21.64
CA VAL A 290 5.27 -9.84 -21.94
C VAL A 290 3.86 -10.13 -21.41
N SER A 291 3.38 -9.31 -20.49
CA SER A 291 2.04 -9.32 -19.88
C SER A 291 1.67 -7.91 -19.40
N ASP A 292 0.41 -7.71 -19.05
CA ASP A 292 -0.10 -6.56 -18.32
C ASP A 292 0.56 -6.41 -16.93
N HIS A 293 0.38 -5.25 -16.32
CA HIS A 293 0.78 -4.99 -14.94
C HIS A 293 -0.26 -5.50 -13.95
N THR A 294 -1.56 -5.33 -14.24
CA THR A 294 -2.68 -5.63 -13.33
C THR A 294 -2.51 -6.98 -12.64
N ASN A 295 -2.21 -8.03 -13.42
CA ASN A 295 -2.19 -9.42 -12.97
C ASN A 295 -0.78 -10.02 -12.85
N LEU A 296 0.28 -9.24 -12.66
CA LEU A 296 1.62 -9.80 -12.42
C LEU A 296 1.64 -10.68 -11.16
N PRO A 297 2.28 -11.89 -11.19
CA PRO A 297 3.01 -12.50 -12.30
C PRO A 297 2.15 -13.49 -13.14
N GLY A 298 1.25 -12.97 -13.98
CA GLY A 298 0.68 -13.67 -15.14
C GLY A 298 -0.68 -14.35 -14.90
N GLN A 299 -1.70 -13.83 -15.61
CA GLN A 299 -2.95 -14.54 -15.88
C GLN A 299 -3.31 -14.44 -17.38
N LYS A 300 -4.18 -15.34 -17.87
CA LYS A 300 -4.71 -15.27 -19.24
C LYS A 300 -5.90 -14.31 -19.27
N ASN A 301 -5.99 -13.50 -20.34
CA ASN A 301 -7.07 -12.56 -20.65
C ASN A 301 -7.04 -11.20 -19.93
N SER A 302 -5.85 -10.69 -19.61
CA SER A 302 -5.66 -9.28 -19.25
C SER A 302 -4.90 -8.52 -20.33
N TYR A 303 -5.06 -7.21 -20.34
CA TYR A 303 -4.61 -6.33 -21.41
C TYR A 303 -4.08 -5.03 -20.86
N PHE A 304 -3.30 -4.34 -21.69
CA PHE A 304 -2.81 -2.99 -21.49
C PHE A 304 -2.93 -2.22 -22.80
N MET A 305 -2.73 -0.91 -22.77
CA MET A 305 -2.66 -0.10 -23.99
C MET A 305 -1.20 0.02 -24.44
N HIS A 306 -0.94 -0.16 -25.74
CA HIS A 306 0.39 -0.04 -26.34
C HIS A 306 0.36 0.89 -27.55
N ALA A 307 1.36 1.76 -27.65
CA ALA A 307 1.63 2.55 -28.84
C ALA A 307 3.03 2.22 -29.37
N SER A 308 3.08 1.55 -30.52
CA SER A 308 4.33 1.14 -31.17
C SER A 308 4.97 2.30 -31.92
N THR A 309 6.18 2.69 -31.52
CA THR A 309 7.04 3.68 -32.20
C THR A 309 8.07 3.01 -33.12
N ALA A 310 8.04 1.67 -33.24
CA ALA A 310 8.91 0.90 -34.12
C ALA A 310 8.63 1.19 -35.61
N SER A 311 7.39 1.56 -35.93
CA SER A 311 6.95 2.11 -37.22
C SER A 311 6.63 3.59 -37.10
N GLY A 312 6.35 4.26 -38.23
CA GLY A 312 6.08 5.70 -38.29
C GLY A 312 7.32 6.54 -38.56
N GLN A 313 7.11 7.85 -38.76
CA GLN A 313 8.14 8.86 -38.94
C GLN A 313 8.39 9.62 -37.63
N GLU A 314 9.54 10.28 -37.52
CA GLU A 314 9.79 11.25 -36.44
C GLU A 314 8.63 12.27 -36.37
N GLU A 315 8.20 12.61 -35.16
CA GLU A 315 7.02 13.45 -34.84
C GLU A 315 5.64 12.82 -35.06
N ASP A 316 5.55 11.60 -35.61
CA ASP A 316 4.29 10.85 -35.56
C ASP A 316 3.88 10.65 -34.09
N SER A 317 2.57 10.70 -33.83
CA SER A 317 2.05 10.58 -32.47
C SER A 317 0.69 9.89 -32.40
N ALA A 318 0.44 9.23 -31.27
CA ALA A 318 -0.83 8.61 -30.93
C ALA A 318 -1.33 9.15 -29.59
N TRP A 319 -2.59 9.55 -29.56
CA TRP A 319 -3.25 10.17 -28.42
C TRP A 319 -4.30 9.20 -27.87
N LEU A 320 -4.29 8.99 -26.55
CA LEU A 320 -5.33 8.27 -25.81
C LEU A 320 -5.93 9.22 -24.78
N GLU A 321 -7.22 9.50 -24.91
CA GLU A 321 -7.93 10.50 -24.11
C GLU A 321 -8.95 9.82 -23.19
N THR A 322 -8.99 10.22 -21.92
CA THR A 322 -10.06 9.80 -20.99
C THR A 322 -11.40 10.36 -21.45
N LYS A 323 -12.51 9.86 -20.87
CA LYS A 323 -13.75 10.63 -20.85
C LYS A 323 -13.55 11.99 -20.15
N ARG A 324 -14.45 12.94 -20.41
CA ARG A 324 -14.51 14.21 -19.69
C ARG A 324 -14.82 13.94 -18.21
N ILE A 325 -14.03 14.52 -17.32
CA ILE A 325 -14.06 14.33 -15.87
C ILE A 325 -14.31 15.69 -15.24
N THR A 326 -15.23 15.71 -14.26
CA THR A 326 -15.57 16.91 -13.50
C THR A 326 -14.88 16.85 -12.13
N PRO A 327 -14.00 17.81 -11.80
CA PRO A 327 -13.48 17.97 -10.45
C PRO A 327 -14.63 18.19 -9.46
N LYS A 328 -14.56 17.55 -8.30
CA LYS A 328 -15.57 17.58 -7.24
C LYS A 328 -15.07 18.31 -5.98
N ARG A 329 -13.76 18.47 -5.83
CA ARG A 329 -13.16 19.11 -4.64
C ARG A 329 -12.76 20.55 -4.91
N ASP A 330 -12.89 21.38 -3.89
CA ASP A 330 -12.48 22.79 -3.94
C ASP A 330 -10.96 22.95 -4.08
N CYS A 331 -10.19 22.03 -3.49
CA CYS A 331 -8.77 21.94 -3.75
C CYS A 331 -8.56 21.32 -5.13
N ASN A 332 -8.34 22.19 -6.12
CA ASN A 332 -8.06 21.87 -7.53
C ASN A 332 -6.71 21.15 -7.71
N VAL A 333 -6.57 19.98 -7.07
CA VAL A 333 -5.39 19.14 -7.05
C VAL A 333 -5.83 17.73 -7.32
N GLN A 334 -5.24 17.11 -8.33
CA GLN A 334 -5.48 15.71 -8.65
C GLN A 334 -4.15 14.97 -8.76
N CYS A 335 -4.15 13.70 -8.39
CA CYS A 335 -3.03 12.80 -8.61
C CYS A 335 -3.40 11.76 -9.64
N LEU A 336 -2.72 11.83 -10.79
CA LEU A 336 -2.71 10.78 -11.79
C LEU A 336 -1.60 9.79 -11.46
N GLN A 337 -1.97 8.53 -11.23
CA GLN A 337 -1.07 7.41 -11.06
C GLN A 337 -1.28 6.41 -12.20
N PHE A 338 -0.22 5.92 -12.80
CA PHE A 338 -0.31 4.82 -13.78
C PHE A 338 1.01 4.08 -13.86
N TYR A 339 0.97 2.86 -14.40
CA TYR A 339 2.17 2.10 -14.74
C TYR A 339 2.46 2.24 -16.22
N TYR A 340 3.75 2.36 -16.57
CA TYR A 340 4.21 2.40 -17.95
C TYR A 340 5.38 1.45 -18.21
N TYR A 341 5.48 0.98 -19.45
CA TYR A 341 6.62 0.21 -19.94
C TYR A 341 7.19 0.91 -21.18
N HIS A 342 8.51 1.08 -21.24
CA HIS A 342 9.17 1.71 -22.37
C HIS A 342 10.12 0.72 -23.04
N SER A 343 9.78 0.28 -24.25
CA SER A 343 10.57 -0.60 -25.12
C SER A 343 11.02 0.07 -26.42
N GLY A 344 10.83 1.40 -26.51
CA GLY A 344 11.10 2.21 -27.67
C GLY A 344 12.55 2.69 -27.78
N SER A 345 12.74 3.81 -28.48
CA SER A 345 14.01 4.53 -28.53
C SER A 345 14.14 5.50 -27.37
N GLU A 346 15.36 5.84 -26.94
CA GLU A 346 15.57 6.83 -25.87
C GLU A 346 15.01 8.23 -26.20
N SER A 347 14.86 8.53 -27.51
CA SER A 347 14.29 9.78 -28.02
C SER A 347 12.77 9.77 -28.11
N ASP A 348 12.11 8.62 -27.92
CA ASP A 348 10.66 8.56 -27.92
C ASP A 348 10.13 9.20 -26.63
N GLU A 349 8.95 9.83 -26.72
CA GLU A 349 8.36 10.55 -25.61
C GLU A 349 6.95 10.04 -25.32
N LEU A 350 6.62 9.92 -24.04
CA LEU A 350 5.24 9.81 -23.55
C LEU A 350 4.90 11.11 -22.82
N ASN A 351 4.10 11.95 -23.47
CA ASN A 351 3.63 13.22 -22.95
C ASN A 351 2.25 13.05 -22.27
N ILE A 352 2.10 13.64 -21.10
CA ILE A 352 0.89 13.60 -20.30
C ILE A 352 0.33 15.02 -20.29
N TRP A 353 -0.81 15.20 -20.92
CA TRP A 353 -1.50 16.48 -20.98
C TRP A 353 -2.79 16.44 -20.18
N ILE A 354 -3.25 17.61 -19.77
CA ILE A 354 -4.66 17.83 -19.46
C ILE A 354 -5.28 18.68 -20.56
N ARG A 355 -6.49 18.34 -20.97
CA ARG A 355 -7.34 19.15 -21.85
C ARG A 355 -8.51 19.67 -21.01
N GLU A 356 -8.51 20.95 -20.69
CA GLU A 356 -9.49 21.57 -19.79
C GLU A 356 -10.51 22.39 -20.60
N PHE A 357 -11.79 22.28 -20.28
CA PHE A 357 -12.89 22.85 -21.05
C PHE A 357 -13.52 24.02 -20.31
N GLU A 358 -13.80 25.11 -21.03
CA GLU A 358 -14.41 26.29 -20.43
C GLU A 358 -15.83 26.04 -19.94
N ASP A 359 -16.62 25.31 -20.73
CA ASP A 359 -17.99 24.91 -20.42
C ASP A 359 -18.38 23.67 -21.25
N GLN A 360 -19.64 23.23 -21.13
CA GLN A 360 -20.19 22.07 -21.86
C GLN A 360 -20.27 22.25 -23.38
N PHE A 361 -20.21 23.49 -23.90
CA PHE A 361 -20.24 23.81 -25.33
C PHE A 361 -18.83 23.95 -25.90
N ASP A 362 -17.82 24.18 -25.06
CA ASP A 362 -16.43 24.05 -25.44
C ASP A 362 -16.12 22.57 -25.74
N VAL A 363 -16.02 22.29 -27.04
CA VAL A 363 -15.64 20.97 -27.58
C VAL A 363 -14.14 20.86 -27.86
N ARG A 364 -13.38 21.95 -27.75
CA ARG A 364 -11.96 21.98 -28.12
C ARG A 364 -11.08 21.85 -26.89
N GLY A 365 -11.43 22.56 -25.82
CA GLY A 365 -10.64 22.68 -24.61
C GLY A 365 -9.27 23.33 -24.84
N THR A 366 -8.58 23.60 -23.75
CA THR A 366 -7.21 24.09 -23.71
C THR A 366 -6.29 23.00 -23.18
N VAL A 367 -5.26 22.66 -23.95
CA VAL A 367 -4.27 21.63 -23.56
C VAL A 367 -3.08 22.22 -22.81
N ARG A 368 -2.67 21.57 -21.73
CA ARG A 368 -1.49 21.90 -20.91
C ARG A 368 -0.64 20.66 -20.67
N LEU A 369 0.66 20.73 -20.95
CA LEU A 369 1.59 19.64 -20.65
C LEU A 369 1.77 19.58 -19.14
N MET A 370 1.57 18.40 -18.56
CA MET A 370 1.70 18.18 -17.11
C MET A 370 2.89 17.29 -16.77
N GLY A 371 3.28 16.40 -17.69
CA GLY A 371 4.47 15.57 -17.53
C GLY A 371 4.97 15.03 -18.86
N GLN A 372 6.24 14.65 -18.89
CA GLN A 372 6.87 14.00 -20.03
C GLN A 372 7.78 12.88 -19.50
N ILE A 373 7.76 11.74 -20.19
CA ILE A 373 8.62 10.59 -19.93
C ILE A 373 9.41 10.31 -21.20
N SER A 374 10.73 10.21 -21.07
CA SER A 374 11.66 9.87 -22.16
C SER A 374 12.94 9.26 -21.57
N GLY A 375 13.90 8.90 -22.42
CA GLY A 375 15.18 8.32 -22.02
C GLY A 375 15.21 6.80 -22.11
N GLN A 376 16.24 6.21 -21.51
CA GLN A 376 16.61 4.81 -21.75
C GLN A 376 15.48 3.82 -21.39
N PRO A 377 15.14 2.88 -22.29
CA PRO A 377 14.21 1.78 -22.03
C PRO A 377 14.58 0.97 -20.79
N LYS A 378 13.56 0.51 -20.05
CA LYS A 378 13.73 -0.42 -18.93
C LYS A 378 12.89 -1.66 -19.14
N SER A 379 13.37 -2.80 -18.66
CA SER A 379 12.75 -4.11 -18.89
C SER A 379 11.61 -4.46 -17.93
N TYR A 380 11.11 -3.51 -17.13
CA TYR A 380 10.07 -3.69 -16.12
C TYR A 380 9.05 -2.55 -16.15
N TRP A 381 7.85 -2.81 -15.64
CA TRP A 381 6.78 -1.80 -15.49
C TRP A 381 7.18 -0.77 -14.43
N GLN A 382 7.02 0.51 -14.75
CA GLN A 382 7.40 1.63 -13.90
C GLN A 382 6.17 2.42 -13.46
N ILE A 383 6.05 2.73 -12.18
CA ILE A 383 4.99 3.62 -11.68
C ILE A 383 5.34 5.08 -11.97
N LYS A 384 4.33 5.88 -12.31
CA LYS A 384 4.44 7.33 -12.40
C LYS A 384 3.29 8.01 -11.67
N HIS A 385 3.64 9.03 -10.88
CA HIS A 385 2.71 9.99 -10.31
C HIS A 385 2.89 11.34 -11.02
N ILE A 386 1.78 11.93 -11.49
CA ILE A 386 1.74 13.25 -12.10
C ILE A 386 0.67 14.08 -11.39
N SER A 387 1.10 15.17 -10.76
CA SER A 387 0.18 16.12 -10.14
C SER A 387 -0.51 16.98 -11.19
N LEU A 388 -1.84 17.06 -11.13
CA LEU A 388 -2.69 17.84 -12.01
C LEU A 388 -3.42 18.94 -11.20
N ASN A 389 -3.81 20.02 -11.89
CA ASN A 389 -4.55 21.14 -11.30
C ASN A 389 -5.69 21.61 -12.20
N ALA A 390 -6.54 20.68 -12.61
CA ALA A 390 -7.75 21.02 -13.31
C ALA A 390 -8.73 21.70 -12.33
N THR A 391 -9.31 22.80 -12.79
CA THR A 391 -10.30 23.64 -12.10
C THR A 391 -11.69 23.54 -12.72
N LYS A 392 -11.75 23.04 -13.96
CA LYS A 392 -12.97 22.79 -14.72
C LYS A 392 -12.98 21.36 -15.22
N ASP A 393 -14.04 20.99 -15.92
CA ASP A 393 -14.08 19.73 -16.63
C ASP A 393 -12.83 19.53 -17.49
N PHE A 394 -12.27 18.34 -17.46
CA PHE A 394 -11.03 18.05 -18.17
C PHE A 394 -10.95 16.60 -18.66
N GLN A 395 -10.00 16.35 -19.55
CA GLN A 395 -9.53 15.01 -19.90
C GLN A 395 -8.04 14.90 -19.59
N VAL A 396 -7.61 13.69 -19.26
CA VAL A 396 -6.19 13.32 -19.31
C VAL A 396 -5.90 12.75 -20.68
N VAL A 397 -4.80 13.21 -21.29
CA VAL A 397 -4.35 12.78 -22.60
C VAL A 397 -2.97 12.16 -22.49
N PHE A 398 -2.84 10.91 -22.92
CA PHE A 398 -1.57 10.21 -23.07
C PHE A 398 -1.15 10.26 -24.55
N GLU A 399 -0.09 11.01 -24.84
CA GLU A 399 0.47 11.12 -26.17
C GLU A 399 1.79 10.34 -26.23
N ALA A 400 1.83 9.25 -27.00
CA ALA A 400 3.08 8.63 -27.41
C ALA A 400 3.56 9.31 -28.69
N ARG A 401 4.80 9.82 -28.69
CA ARG A 401 5.44 10.52 -29.81
C ARG A 401 6.75 9.83 -30.18
N LYS A 402 6.94 9.56 -31.47
CA LYS A 402 8.18 8.97 -31.98
C LYS A 402 9.26 10.03 -32.16
N GLY A 403 10.44 9.75 -31.60
CA GLY A 403 11.63 10.56 -31.79
C GLY A 403 12.46 10.12 -33.00
N ALA A 404 13.59 10.81 -33.22
CA ALA A 404 14.52 10.55 -34.32
C ALA A 404 15.16 9.15 -34.29
N GLY A 405 15.20 8.51 -33.12
CA GLY A 405 15.88 7.24 -32.91
C GLY A 405 15.12 6.02 -33.46
N ASN A 406 15.88 4.96 -33.75
CA ASN A 406 15.32 3.67 -34.14
C ASN A 406 14.72 2.98 -32.90
N SER A 407 13.41 2.75 -32.94
CA SER A 407 12.67 2.05 -31.89
C SER A 407 12.48 0.58 -32.24
N ARG A 408 12.41 -0.28 -31.22
CA ARG A 408 12.10 -1.72 -31.35
C ARG A 408 10.70 -2.07 -30.84
N GLY A 409 10.03 -1.12 -30.18
CA GLY A 409 8.76 -1.31 -29.51
C GLY A 409 8.05 0.04 -29.39
N GLY A 410 7.80 0.49 -28.16
CA GLY A 410 7.21 1.80 -27.91
C GLY A 410 6.83 2.00 -26.45
N PHE A 411 5.68 2.63 -26.20
CA PHE A 411 5.16 2.83 -24.84
C PHE A 411 3.95 1.95 -24.58
N SER A 412 3.90 1.34 -23.41
CA SER A 412 2.70 0.68 -22.88
C SER A 412 2.27 1.36 -21.59
N ILE A 413 0.97 1.44 -21.34
CA ILE A 413 0.41 1.96 -20.09
C ILE A 413 -0.68 1.04 -19.54
N ASP A 414 -0.79 0.99 -18.22
CA ASP A 414 -1.72 0.13 -17.50
C ASP A 414 -2.03 0.68 -16.09
N ASP A 415 -3.04 0.12 -15.42
CA ASP A 415 -3.46 0.44 -14.04
C ASP A 415 -3.58 1.95 -13.76
N ILE A 416 -4.27 2.67 -14.65
CA ILE A 416 -4.47 4.12 -14.55
C ILE A 416 -5.45 4.40 -13.41
N ASN A 417 -5.03 5.21 -12.45
CA ASN A 417 -5.82 5.69 -11.33
C ASN A 417 -5.80 7.22 -11.30
N LEU A 418 -6.97 7.83 -11.12
CA LEU A 418 -7.09 9.26 -10.90
C LEU A 418 -7.88 9.52 -9.60
N SER A 419 -7.33 10.40 -8.77
CA SER A 419 -7.98 10.88 -7.55
C SER A 419 -7.74 12.37 -7.35
N GLU A 420 -8.63 13.04 -6.62
CA GLU A 420 -8.47 14.43 -6.17
C GLU A 420 -7.74 14.48 -4.82
N LEU A 421 -6.53 13.92 -4.82
CA LEU A 421 -5.58 13.90 -3.71
C LEU A 421 -4.23 14.46 -4.19
N GLU A 422 -3.38 14.84 -3.23
CA GLU A 422 -2.00 15.21 -3.53
C GLU A 422 -1.17 13.97 -3.91
N CYS A 423 -0.34 14.07 -4.95
CA CYS A 423 0.63 13.01 -5.25
C CYS A 423 1.75 12.95 -4.21
N PRO A 424 2.39 11.78 -4.02
CA PRO A 424 3.63 11.71 -3.26
C PRO A 424 4.69 12.65 -3.86
N HIS A 425 5.47 13.30 -3.00
CA HIS A 425 6.52 14.23 -3.43
C HIS A 425 7.70 13.48 -4.05
N VAL A 426 7.99 12.28 -3.56
CA VAL A 426 9.03 11.40 -4.09
C VAL A 426 8.49 9.98 -4.17
N THR A 427 8.74 9.32 -5.29
CA THR A 427 8.50 7.88 -5.47
C THR A 427 9.80 7.22 -5.89
N LEU A 428 10.23 6.22 -5.12
CA LEU A 428 11.38 5.37 -5.43
C LEU A 428 10.88 3.98 -5.79
N GLN A 429 11.28 3.47 -6.94
CA GLN A 429 10.98 2.10 -7.37
C GLN A 429 12.27 1.33 -7.57
N PHE A 430 12.32 0.12 -7.01
CA PHE A 430 13.44 -0.79 -7.16
C PHE A 430 12.94 -2.10 -7.75
N ASP A 431 13.47 -2.47 -8.91
CA ASP A 431 13.19 -3.76 -9.55
C ASP A 431 14.07 -4.87 -8.97
N ASN A 432 13.60 -6.12 -9.08
CA ASN A 432 14.25 -7.30 -8.50
C ASN A 432 14.62 -7.09 -7.01
N PHE A 433 13.68 -6.53 -6.24
CA PHE A 433 13.93 -5.99 -4.91
C PHE A 433 14.35 -7.06 -3.90
N GLU A 434 13.79 -8.27 -3.97
CA GLU A 434 14.21 -9.37 -3.09
C GLU A 434 15.69 -9.69 -3.25
N ASN A 435 16.17 -9.78 -4.49
CA ASN A 435 17.58 -10.01 -4.75
C ASN A 435 18.43 -8.81 -4.32
N LEU A 436 17.96 -7.58 -4.56
CA LEU A 436 18.64 -6.38 -4.09
C LEU A 436 18.80 -6.39 -2.56
N LEU A 437 17.74 -6.72 -1.83
CA LEU A 437 17.75 -6.84 -0.37
C LEU A 437 18.71 -7.94 0.11
N ASN A 438 18.66 -9.12 -0.51
CA ASN A 438 19.47 -10.29 -0.12
C ASN A 438 20.96 -10.17 -0.45
N THR A 439 21.32 -9.41 -1.49
CA THR A 439 22.71 -9.33 -1.99
C THR A 439 23.43 -8.05 -1.59
N SER A 440 22.70 -7.02 -1.16
CA SER A 440 23.29 -5.77 -0.70
C SER A 440 24.05 -5.98 0.61
N ALA A 441 25.13 -5.21 0.78
CA ALA A 441 25.82 -5.16 2.07
C ALA A 441 24.87 -4.62 3.14
N TYR A 442 24.94 -5.17 4.34
CA TYR A 442 24.18 -4.70 5.49
C TYR A 442 24.35 -3.18 5.71
N GLY A 443 23.25 -2.43 5.74
CA GLY A 443 23.23 -0.98 5.88
C GLY A 443 23.41 -0.20 4.57
N THR A 444 23.21 -0.84 3.41
CA THR A 444 23.22 -0.16 2.10
C THR A 444 22.11 0.88 2.04
N GLN A 445 22.44 2.12 1.69
CA GLN A 445 21.50 3.24 1.64
C GLN A 445 21.18 3.63 0.19
N LEU A 446 19.89 3.63 -0.16
CA LEU A 446 19.39 3.99 -1.49
C LEU A 446 18.58 5.28 -1.38
N PHE A 447 19.17 6.42 -1.75
CA PHE A 447 18.55 7.73 -1.64
C PHE A 447 17.95 8.24 -2.94
N SER A 448 16.92 9.08 -2.79
CA SER A 448 16.46 9.99 -3.84
C SER A 448 17.55 11.00 -4.20
N PRO A 449 17.47 11.61 -5.41
CA PRO A 449 18.13 12.88 -5.66
C PRO A 449 17.72 13.93 -4.63
N ARG A 450 18.52 15.01 -4.51
CA ARG A 450 18.18 16.17 -3.66
C ARG A 450 16.82 16.73 -4.07
N GLN A 451 15.94 16.89 -3.09
CA GLN A 451 14.63 17.50 -3.22
C GLN A 451 14.62 18.85 -2.52
N TYR A 452 13.68 19.71 -2.90
CA TYR A 452 13.39 20.95 -2.21
C TYR A 452 11.92 20.96 -1.80
N SER A 453 11.67 21.16 -0.51
CA SER A 453 10.30 21.35 0.00
C SER A 453 9.74 22.68 -0.52
N ARG A 454 8.41 22.87 -0.38
CA ARG A 454 7.77 24.16 -0.71
C ARG A 454 8.39 25.33 0.06
N GLY A 455 8.74 25.10 1.32
CA GLY A 455 9.39 26.10 2.18
C GLY A 455 10.86 26.32 1.88
N GLY A 456 11.44 25.68 0.85
CA GLY A 456 12.83 25.90 0.46
C GLY A 456 13.84 24.95 1.08
N TYR A 457 13.48 24.16 2.10
CA TYR A 457 14.38 23.18 2.71
C TYR A 457 14.82 22.10 1.72
N ALA A 458 16.13 21.85 1.65
CA ALA A 458 16.67 20.75 0.88
C ALA A 458 16.74 19.45 1.69
N TYR A 459 16.30 18.33 1.10
CA TYR A 459 16.28 17.04 1.77
C TYR A 459 16.50 15.87 0.80
N THR A 460 16.86 14.72 1.34
CA THR A 460 16.85 13.43 0.63
C THR A 460 16.12 12.39 1.46
N VAL A 461 15.39 11.51 0.79
CA VAL A 461 14.70 10.37 1.41
C VAL A 461 15.30 9.08 0.87
N GLY A 462 15.23 7.99 1.65
CA GLY A 462 15.83 6.74 1.20
C GLY A 462 15.35 5.51 1.95
N VAL A 463 15.72 4.37 1.38
CA VAL A 463 15.52 3.03 1.92
C VAL A 463 16.89 2.47 2.32
N VAL A 464 16.97 1.88 3.51
CA VAL A 464 18.18 1.24 4.03
C VAL A 464 17.97 -0.27 4.07
N LEU A 465 18.89 -1.04 3.50
CA LEU A 465 18.76 -2.49 3.35
C LEU A 465 19.57 -3.23 4.41
N TYR A 466 18.93 -4.14 5.15
CA TYR A 466 19.54 -4.91 6.25
C TYR A 466 19.39 -6.43 6.06
N GLU A 467 19.50 -6.90 4.81
CA GLU A 467 19.43 -8.32 4.41
C GLU A 467 18.04 -8.96 4.60
N THR A 468 17.41 -8.85 5.76
CA THR A 468 16.10 -9.45 6.06
C THR A 468 15.00 -8.44 6.33
N PHE A 469 15.34 -7.17 6.46
CA PHE A 469 14.41 -6.07 6.68
C PHE A 469 14.94 -4.78 6.07
N ILE A 470 14.08 -3.77 6.03
CA ILE A 470 14.40 -2.44 5.53
C ILE A 470 14.12 -1.37 6.57
N GLY A 471 14.92 -0.31 6.52
CA GLY A 471 14.64 0.96 7.18
C GLY A 471 14.21 2.02 6.17
N MET A 472 13.49 3.03 6.64
CA MET A 472 13.11 4.20 5.84
C MET A 472 13.58 5.46 6.54
N VAL A 473 14.26 6.34 5.80
CA VAL A 473 14.94 7.51 6.36
C VAL A 473 14.73 8.77 5.54
N VAL A 474 14.80 9.90 6.22
CA VAL A 474 14.94 11.24 5.66
C VAL A 474 16.17 11.89 6.28
N ARG A 475 16.84 12.76 5.53
CA ARG A 475 17.85 13.66 6.07
C ARG A 475 17.77 15.01 5.38
N MET A 476 18.03 16.05 6.16
CA MET A 476 18.24 17.39 5.64
C MET A 476 19.61 17.43 4.95
N VAL A 477 19.71 18.15 3.84
CA VAL A 477 20.99 18.35 3.13
C VAL A 477 21.17 19.83 2.85
N SER A 478 22.41 20.29 2.76
CA SER A 478 22.69 21.70 2.50
C SER A 478 22.06 22.14 1.17
N GLY A 479 21.24 23.18 1.20
CA GLY A 479 20.52 23.76 0.07
C GLY A 479 20.92 25.21 -0.19
N GLU A 480 20.47 25.74 -1.33
CA GLU A 480 20.75 27.13 -1.72
C GLU A 480 20.01 28.17 -0.86
N ASN A 481 18.94 27.76 -0.17
CA ASN A 481 18.08 28.66 0.60
C ASN A 481 18.42 28.69 2.09
N ASP A 482 19.37 27.88 2.57
CA ASP A 482 19.54 27.56 4.00
C ASP A 482 19.76 28.81 4.88
N ASP A 483 20.45 29.82 4.37
CA ASP A 483 20.71 31.10 5.06
C ASP A 483 19.43 31.92 5.38
N GLU A 484 18.33 31.66 4.65
CA GLU A 484 17.04 32.35 4.81
C GLU A 484 16.01 31.52 5.59
N LEU A 485 16.33 30.26 5.91
CA LEU A 485 15.39 29.32 6.53
C LEU A 485 15.47 29.33 8.06
N GLU A 486 14.36 28.99 8.69
CA GLU A 486 14.31 28.78 10.14
C GLU A 486 14.90 27.41 10.50
N TRP A 487 15.77 27.39 11.52
CA TRP A 487 16.36 26.16 12.07
C TRP A 487 16.19 26.09 13.60
N PRO A 488 15.98 24.90 14.20
CA PRO A 488 15.73 23.62 13.52
C PRO A 488 14.42 23.65 12.73
N VAL A 489 14.30 22.76 11.73
CA VAL A 489 13.15 22.71 10.82
C VAL A 489 11.82 22.70 11.60
N PRO A 490 10.92 23.69 11.42
CA PRO A 490 9.69 23.77 12.20
C PRO A 490 8.56 22.92 11.59
N ASN A 491 7.94 22.04 12.38
CA ASN A 491 6.67 21.37 12.09
C ASN A 491 6.56 20.75 10.68
N ARG A 492 7.61 20.11 10.18
CA ARG A 492 7.59 19.38 8.91
C ARG A 492 7.30 17.92 9.16
N GLN A 493 6.18 17.45 8.62
CA GLN A 493 5.82 16.04 8.68
C GLN A 493 6.36 15.30 7.46
N VAL A 494 7.08 14.22 7.71
CA VAL A 494 7.55 13.28 6.70
C VAL A 494 6.76 12.00 6.82
N THR A 495 6.06 11.62 5.75
CA THR A 495 5.38 10.32 5.66
C THR A 495 6.17 9.41 4.75
N PHE A 496 6.46 8.21 5.24
CA PHE A 496 7.08 7.10 4.54
C PHE A 496 6.00 6.08 4.19
N GLY A 497 5.97 5.57 2.97
CA GLY A 497 5.02 4.54 2.56
C GLY A 497 5.68 3.46 1.72
N MET A 498 5.46 2.19 2.05
CA MET A 498 5.69 1.06 1.13
C MET A 498 4.37 0.75 0.44
N VAL A 499 4.30 1.01 -0.87
CA VAL A 499 3.03 1.07 -1.62
C VAL A 499 2.51 -0.33 -1.90
N ASP A 500 1.26 -0.60 -1.51
CA ASP A 500 0.52 -1.78 -1.96
C ASP A 500 0.14 -1.57 -3.44
N GLN A 501 0.72 -2.35 -4.35
CA GLN A 501 0.58 -2.15 -5.80
C GLN A 501 -0.66 -2.83 -6.38
N THR A 502 -1.67 -3.09 -5.55
CA THR A 502 -2.98 -3.56 -5.99
C THR A 502 -3.56 -2.62 -7.05
N PRO A 503 -4.13 -3.11 -8.17
CA PRO A 503 -4.42 -2.25 -9.33
C PRO A 503 -5.32 -1.03 -9.06
N ASN A 504 -6.39 -1.21 -8.29
CA ASN A 504 -7.32 -0.14 -7.92
C ASN A 504 -6.86 0.51 -6.60
N ILE A 505 -6.61 1.82 -6.63
CA ILE A 505 -6.14 2.60 -5.46
C ILE A 505 -7.10 2.55 -4.27
N GLN A 506 -8.41 2.33 -4.49
CA GLN A 506 -9.40 2.29 -3.41
C GLN A 506 -9.24 1.09 -2.47
N ILE A 507 -8.55 0.04 -2.91
CA ILE A 507 -8.31 -1.17 -2.11
C ILE A 507 -6.85 -1.30 -1.67
N HIS A 508 -6.06 -0.23 -1.80
CA HIS A 508 -4.71 -0.17 -1.25
C HIS A 508 -4.75 -0.24 0.28
N MET A 509 -3.85 -1.05 0.83
CA MET A 509 -3.50 -1.05 2.26
C MET A 509 -2.00 -0.78 2.38
N THR A 510 -1.59 0.45 2.05
CA THR A 510 -0.17 0.85 2.04
C THR A 510 0.37 0.96 3.48
N LYS A 511 1.45 0.24 3.80
CA LYS A 511 2.17 0.39 5.08
C LYS A 511 2.81 1.77 5.12
N GLN A 512 2.39 2.60 6.08
CA GLN A 512 2.89 3.97 6.19
C GLN A 512 3.19 4.39 7.63
N ARG A 513 4.16 5.30 7.77
CA ARG A 513 4.56 5.92 9.04
C ARG A 513 4.83 7.39 8.82
N SER A 514 4.45 8.22 9.79
CA SER A 514 4.74 9.66 9.76
C SER A 514 5.56 10.08 10.97
N ILE A 515 6.55 10.94 10.73
CA ILE A 515 7.34 11.62 11.77
C ILE A 515 7.24 13.12 11.55
N THR A 516 7.38 13.92 12.60
CA THR A 516 7.38 15.39 12.49
C THR A 516 8.66 15.96 13.06
N SER A 517 9.18 17.01 12.43
CA SER A 517 10.37 17.71 12.91
C SER A 517 10.16 18.35 14.27
N ASP A 518 11.16 18.22 15.12
CA ASP A 518 11.14 18.66 16.52
C ASP A 518 12.49 19.27 16.94
N ARG A 519 12.62 19.57 18.24
CA ARG A 519 13.85 20.11 18.85
C ARG A 519 14.71 19.06 19.54
N SER A 520 14.55 17.78 19.18
CA SER A 520 15.34 16.71 19.77
C SER A 520 16.82 16.79 19.37
N VAL A 521 17.69 16.30 20.24
CA VAL A 521 19.14 16.25 20.02
C VAL A 521 19.63 14.80 19.97
N ASN A 522 20.69 14.55 19.20
CA ASN A 522 21.33 13.24 19.14
C ASN A 522 22.28 12.99 20.33
N SER A 523 22.93 11.83 20.33
CA SER A 523 23.93 11.39 21.31
C SER A 523 25.13 12.34 21.45
N GLU A 524 25.42 13.14 20.42
CA GLU A 524 26.48 14.16 20.41
C GLU A 524 26.00 15.55 20.89
N GLY A 525 24.71 15.70 21.23
CA GLY A 525 24.11 16.97 21.64
C GLY A 525 23.79 17.92 20.49
N LYS A 526 23.84 17.46 19.24
CA LYS A 526 23.45 18.23 18.05
C LYS A 526 21.96 18.08 17.76
N LEU A 527 21.32 19.12 17.24
CA LEU A 527 19.91 19.08 16.84
C LEU A 527 19.70 18.10 15.68
N ASN A 528 18.72 17.20 15.82
CA ASN A 528 18.39 16.20 14.79
C ASN A 528 17.90 16.86 13.49
N TRP A 529 17.09 17.91 13.63
CA TRP A 529 16.55 18.72 12.53
C TRP A 529 17.26 20.06 12.37
N GLY A 530 18.54 20.14 12.77
CA GLY A 530 19.35 21.36 12.66
C GLY A 530 19.85 21.63 11.24
N ASP A 531 20.43 22.83 11.05
CA ASP A 531 21.06 23.23 9.80
C ASP A 531 22.17 22.22 9.42
N PRO A 532 22.11 21.57 8.24
CA PRO A 532 23.10 20.62 7.79
C PRO A 532 24.54 21.14 7.85
N SER A 533 24.78 22.44 7.64
CA SER A 533 26.11 23.04 7.73
C SER A 533 26.69 23.01 9.15
N GLU A 534 25.84 23.00 10.18
CA GLU A 534 26.23 22.97 11.59
C GLU A 534 26.23 21.56 12.18
N VAL A 535 25.19 20.77 11.85
CA VAL A 535 24.98 19.45 12.48
C VAL A 535 25.40 18.28 11.58
N GLY A 536 25.59 18.53 10.29
CA GLY A 536 25.79 17.50 9.28
C GLY A 536 27.24 17.08 9.05
N THR A 537 27.39 16.02 8.28
CA THR A 537 28.68 15.50 7.83
C THR A 537 29.02 16.09 6.46
N PRO A 538 30.22 16.65 6.25
CA PRO A 538 30.62 17.18 4.96
C PRO A 538 30.89 16.06 3.95
N SER A 539 30.50 16.29 2.70
CA SER A 539 30.77 15.44 1.54
C SER A 539 31.10 16.31 0.34
N VAL A 540 32.10 15.92 -0.46
CA VAL A 540 32.50 16.65 -1.66
C VAL A 540 31.76 16.07 -2.85
N ASN A 541 31.00 16.89 -3.56
CA ASN A 541 30.32 16.47 -4.78
C ASN A 541 31.29 16.39 -5.97
N GLU A 542 30.82 15.87 -7.11
CA GLU A 542 31.64 15.74 -8.34
C GLU A 542 32.17 17.08 -8.87
N ASN A 543 31.54 18.19 -8.51
CA ASN A 543 31.94 19.55 -8.88
C ASN A 543 32.95 20.17 -7.89
N ASN A 544 33.47 19.39 -6.94
CA ASN A 544 34.39 19.83 -5.90
C ASN A 544 33.79 20.87 -4.92
N GLU A 545 32.46 20.91 -4.80
CA GLU A 545 31.75 21.70 -3.81
C GLU A 545 31.50 20.85 -2.56
N THR A 546 31.66 21.46 -1.39
CA THR A 546 31.34 20.80 -0.12
C THR A 546 29.85 20.93 0.15
N THR A 547 29.18 19.80 0.31
CA THR A 547 27.77 19.70 0.68
C THR A 547 27.66 18.96 2.01
N TYR A 548 26.69 19.34 2.83
CA TYR A 548 26.51 18.76 4.15
C TYR A 548 25.24 17.91 4.18
N ALA A 549 25.32 16.79 4.89
CA ALA A 549 24.18 15.91 5.11
C ALA A 549 23.95 15.77 6.61
N GLY A 550 22.76 16.15 7.08
CA GLY A 550 22.34 15.98 8.46
C GLY A 550 22.22 14.50 8.87
N PRO A 551 21.87 14.23 10.14
CA PRO A 551 21.63 12.88 10.62
C PRO A 551 20.54 12.15 9.82
N LEU A 552 20.60 10.81 9.81
CA LEU A 552 19.54 9.98 9.26
C LEU A 552 18.41 9.86 10.27
N LEU A 553 17.22 10.31 9.90
CA LEU A 553 16.03 10.34 10.75
C LEU A 553 14.97 9.40 10.19
N GLY A 554 14.38 8.53 10.99
CA GLY A 554 13.31 7.66 10.48
C GLY A 554 13.02 6.42 11.31
N ARG A 555 12.81 5.30 10.60
CA ARG A 555 12.63 3.95 11.16
C ARG A 555 13.76 3.06 10.70
N TYR A 556 14.51 2.54 11.64
CA TYR A 556 15.52 1.51 11.41
C TYR A 556 14.87 0.19 10.98
N TYR A 557 13.78 -0.19 11.65
CA TYR A 557 12.98 -1.37 11.34
C TYR A 557 11.61 -0.93 10.84
N PHE A 558 11.46 -0.80 9.53
CA PHE A 558 10.20 -0.36 8.89
C PHE A 558 9.36 -1.53 8.39
N ALA A 559 9.98 -2.46 7.66
CA ALA A 559 9.32 -3.66 7.16
C ALA A 559 10.32 -4.81 7.02
N ASP A 560 9.89 -6.01 7.38
CA ASP A 560 10.67 -7.23 7.18
C ASP A 560 10.24 -7.99 5.93
N PHE A 561 10.85 -9.16 5.70
CA PHE A 561 10.55 -9.97 4.54
C PHE A 561 9.11 -10.52 4.50
N GLU A 562 8.51 -10.79 5.66
CA GLU A 562 7.12 -11.26 5.74
C GLU A 562 6.16 -10.12 5.43
N ASP A 563 6.40 -8.93 5.99
CA ASP A 563 5.69 -7.69 5.64
C ASP A 563 5.72 -7.46 4.13
N ILE A 564 6.92 -7.50 3.54
CA ILE A 564 7.16 -7.26 2.11
C ILE A 564 6.40 -8.26 1.21
N LYS A 565 6.13 -9.47 1.71
CA LYS A 565 5.43 -10.54 0.97
C LYS A 565 3.95 -10.67 1.27
N SER A 566 3.47 -10.01 2.32
CA SER A 566 2.10 -10.15 2.80
C SER A 566 1.04 -9.70 1.79
N ARG A 567 1.37 -8.75 0.90
CA ARG A 567 0.47 -8.14 -0.10
C ARG A 567 1.19 -7.86 -1.42
N GLN A 568 0.60 -7.05 -2.30
CA GLN A 568 1.25 -6.62 -3.55
C GLN A 568 2.33 -5.53 -3.33
N TYR A 569 3.02 -5.53 -2.19
CA TYR A 569 4.20 -4.67 -2.00
C TYR A 569 5.34 -5.06 -2.93
N LEU A 570 5.47 -6.37 -3.21
CA LEU A 570 6.26 -6.89 -4.32
C LEU A 570 5.34 -7.29 -5.47
N LYS A 571 5.44 -6.57 -6.59
CA LYS A 571 4.67 -6.87 -7.79
C LYS A 571 5.59 -6.94 -9.00
N GLY A 572 5.60 -8.09 -9.68
CA GLY A 572 6.56 -8.36 -10.76
C GLY A 572 8.03 -8.29 -10.31
N GLY A 573 8.32 -8.51 -9.02
CA GLY A 573 9.64 -8.36 -8.42
C GLY A 573 10.04 -6.92 -8.06
N SER A 574 9.21 -5.92 -8.39
CA SER A 574 9.43 -4.52 -8.05
C SER A 574 8.80 -4.14 -6.71
N ALA A 575 9.50 -3.32 -5.93
CA ALA A 575 8.99 -2.63 -4.74
C ALA A 575 8.89 -1.12 -5.00
N VAL A 576 7.85 -0.48 -4.47
CA VAL A 576 7.61 0.97 -4.60
C VAL A 576 7.52 1.62 -3.23
N PHE A 577 8.28 2.69 -3.05
CA PHE A 577 8.32 3.50 -1.84
C PHE A 577 7.91 4.93 -2.15
N SER A 578 7.03 5.50 -1.34
CA SER A 578 6.50 6.86 -1.49
C SER A 578 6.86 7.71 -0.28
N PHE A 579 7.08 9.01 -0.51
CA PHE A 579 7.43 9.96 0.52
C PHE A 579 6.72 11.30 0.32
N THR A 580 6.24 11.90 1.41
CA THR A 580 5.73 13.28 1.43
C THR A 580 6.45 14.09 2.50
N PHE A 581 6.69 15.37 2.25
CA PHE A 581 7.31 16.32 3.18
C PHE A 581 6.41 17.56 3.31
N GLN A 582 5.51 17.54 4.30
CA GLN A 582 4.40 18.49 4.42
C GLN A 582 4.65 19.53 5.53
N ASP A 583 4.21 20.76 5.30
CA ASP A 583 4.25 21.84 6.30
C ASP A 583 3.00 21.83 7.17
N LEU A 584 3.16 21.49 8.45
CA LEU A 584 2.06 21.46 9.42
C LEU A 584 1.97 22.72 10.27
N THR A 585 2.76 23.76 10.00
CA THR A 585 2.71 25.03 10.73
C THR A 585 1.30 25.62 10.83
N PRO A 586 0.45 25.56 9.77
CA PRO A 586 -0.94 26.01 9.88
C PRO A 586 -1.79 25.26 10.93
N LEU A 587 -1.43 24.02 11.27
CA LEU A 587 -2.17 23.19 12.25
C LEU A 587 -1.75 23.43 13.70
N VAL A 588 -0.69 24.20 13.94
CA VAL A 588 -0.25 24.54 15.31
C VAL A 588 -1.38 25.28 16.04
N ASN A 589 -1.99 26.27 15.38
CA ASN A 589 -3.10 27.07 15.93
C ASN A 589 -4.39 26.95 15.10
N GLY A 590 -4.46 26.00 14.16
CA GLY A 590 -5.60 25.81 13.26
C GLY A 590 -6.00 24.34 13.11
N ASN A 591 -7.04 24.11 12.31
CA ASN A 591 -7.65 22.79 12.09
C ASN A 591 -7.60 22.32 10.63
N THR A 592 -7.04 23.14 9.74
CA THR A 592 -7.03 22.91 8.28
C THR A 592 -5.67 23.21 7.68
N LEU A 593 -5.32 22.47 6.64
CA LEU A 593 -4.18 22.80 5.78
C LEU A 593 -4.67 23.57 4.54
N PRO A 594 -3.87 24.51 4.01
CA PRO A 594 -4.17 25.12 2.72
C PRO A 594 -4.15 24.06 1.61
N CYS A 595 -4.88 24.29 0.53
CA CYS A 595 -4.81 23.41 -0.64
C CYS A 595 -3.35 23.29 -1.13
N PRO A 596 -2.92 22.09 -1.55
CA PRO A 596 -1.60 21.94 -2.16
C PRO A 596 -1.48 22.83 -3.40
N GLU A 597 -0.38 23.57 -3.50
CA GLU A 597 -0.09 24.35 -4.70
C GLU A 597 0.88 23.58 -5.58
N LEU A 598 0.49 23.34 -6.84
CA LEU A 598 1.43 22.80 -7.81
C LEU A 598 2.47 23.85 -8.16
N ARG A 599 3.74 23.41 -8.27
CA ARG A 599 4.77 24.24 -8.90
C ARG A 599 4.27 24.66 -10.29
N PRO A 600 4.49 25.92 -10.71
CA PRO A 600 4.13 26.35 -12.06
C PRO A 600 4.81 25.42 -13.06
N VAL A 601 4.03 24.60 -13.77
CA VAL A 601 4.57 23.84 -14.88
C VAL A 601 5.05 24.86 -15.90
N GLN A 602 6.29 24.74 -16.38
CA GLN A 602 6.77 25.58 -17.48
C GLN A 602 5.78 25.41 -18.63
N MET A 603 4.92 26.41 -18.81
CA MET A 603 3.92 26.42 -19.87
C MET A 603 4.68 26.54 -21.18
N ARG A 604 5.06 25.40 -21.76
CA ARG A 604 5.13 25.32 -23.21
C ARG A 604 3.67 25.45 -23.65
N GLN A 605 3.24 26.68 -23.89
CA GLN A 605 2.02 26.91 -24.66
C GLN A 605 2.18 26.08 -25.92
N ALA A 606 1.28 25.10 -26.08
CA ALA A 606 1.11 24.39 -27.32
C ALA A 606 1.15 25.43 -28.45
N THR A 607 2.05 25.27 -29.42
CA THR A 607 1.99 26.06 -30.65
C THR A 607 0.59 25.90 -31.23
N ALA A 608 0.04 26.92 -31.89
CA ALA A 608 -1.36 27.01 -32.30
C ALA A 608 -1.92 25.85 -33.17
N GLN A 609 -1.11 24.82 -33.46
CA GLN A 609 -1.43 23.58 -34.17
C GLN A 609 -1.63 22.33 -33.27
N LEU A 610 -1.32 22.37 -31.97
CA LEU A 610 -1.34 21.20 -31.07
C LEU A 610 -2.75 20.91 -30.49
N ASN A 611 -3.78 20.86 -31.34
CA ASN A 611 -5.12 20.42 -30.91
C ASN A 611 -5.23 18.90 -30.71
N GLY A 612 -4.21 18.16 -31.16
CA GLY A 612 -4.20 16.70 -31.25
C GLY A 612 -5.06 16.18 -32.41
N PRO A 613 -4.80 14.96 -32.90
CA PRO A 613 -5.55 14.34 -34.00
C PRO A 613 -6.99 13.96 -33.63
N CYS A 614 -7.34 13.92 -32.34
CA CYS A 614 -8.70 13.61 -31.90
C CYS A 614 -9.75 14.68 -32.24
N PHE A 615 -9.30 15.88 -32.64
CA PHE A 615 -10.20 16.92 -33.07
C PHE A 615 -10.47 16.83 -34.58
N SER A 616 -11.56 16.15 -34.97
CA SER A 616 -12.20 16.35 -36.27
C SER A 616 -13.36 17.33 -36.10
N GLY A 617 -13.34 18.46 -36.81
CA GLY A 617 -14.21 19.62 -36.58
C GLY A 617 -15.70 19.47 -36.91
N THR A 618 -16.33 18.34 -36.59
CA THR A 618 -17.78 18.15 -36.69
C THR A 618 -18.38 17.94 -35.30
N PRO A 619 -19.24 18.86 -34.81
CA PRO A 619 -19.96 18.62 -33.57
C PRO A 619 -20.87 17.40 -33.73
N PRO A 620 -20.96 16.52 -32.72
CA PRO A 620 -21.93 15.44 -32.74
C PRO A 620 -23.36 16.01 -32.82
N PRO A 621 -24.30 15.32 -33.49
CA PRO A 621 -25.69 15.75 -33.47
C PRO A 621 -26.20 15.77 -32.02
N LEU A 622 -26.85 16.87 -31.63
CA LEU A 622 -27.54 17.00 -30.35
C LEU A 622 -28.38 15.74 -30.05
N PRO A 623 -28.26 15.14 -28.86
CA PRO A 623 -29.15 14.05 -28.46
C PRO A 623 -30.59 14.57 -28.48
N LYS A 624 -31.46 13.89 -29.23
CA LYS A 624 -32.90 14.11 -29.12
C LYS A 624 -33.31 13.62 -27.74
N THR A 625 -33.90 14.52 -26.94
CA THR A 625 -34.54 14.20 -25.67
C THR A 625 -35.70 13.25 -25.92
N THR A 626 -35.55 12.00 -25.49
CA THR A 626 -36.67 11.08 -25.24
C THR A 626 -36.45 10.42 -23.89
N ASP A 627 -37.28 10.84 -22.95
CA ASP A 627 -37.78 10.23 -21.72
C ASP A 627 -36.99 9.10 -21.03
N ASP A 628 -36.68 9.39 -19.76
CA ASP A 628 -36.64 8.53 -18.58
C ASP A 628 -36.72 7.01 -18.81
N HIS A 629 -35.54 6.39 -18.85
CA HIS A 629 -35.32 5.15 -18.12
C HIS A 629 -34.00 5.29 -17.35
N MET A 630 -34.12 5.58 -16.05
CA MET A 630 -33.02 5.48 -15.10
C MET A 630 -32.48 4.05 -15.13
N ILE A 631 -31.30 3.88 -15.70
CA ILE A 631 -30.47 2.71 -15.49
C ILE A 631 -29.73 2.97 -14.18
N HIS A 632 -30.04 2.18 -13.16
CA HIS A 632 -29.33 2.13 -11.90
C HIS A 632 -27.81 2.01 -12.15
N PRO A 633 -26.95 2.86 -11.56
CA PRO A 633 -25.53 2.58 -11.51
C PRO A 633 -25.37 1.35 -10.62
N THR A 634 -25.07 0.20 -11.22
CA THR A 634 -24.57 -0.94 -10.49
C THR A 634 -23.27 -0.52 -9.83
N SER A 635 -23.21 -0.66 -8.51
CA SER A 635 -22.02 -0.62 -7.67
C SER A 635 -20.73 -0.88 -8.45
N GLY A 636 -19.83 0.10 -8.50
CA GLY A 636 -18.49 -0.01 -9.10
C GLY A 636 -17.54 -0.95 -8.36
N TRP A 637 -18.07 -1.95 -7.65
CA TRP A 637 -17.33 -3.05 -7.09
C TRP A 637 -17.39 -4.19 -8.11
N PRO A 638 -16.25 -4.71 -8.61
CA PRO A 638 -16.28 -5.90 -9.44
C PRO A 638 -17.00 -7.02 -8.65
N PRO A 639 -17.84 -7.85 -9.29
CA PRO A 639 -18.28 -9.08 -8.65
C PRO A 639 -17.03 -9.94 -8.41
N LEU A 640 -16.59 -10.01 -7.16
CA LEU A 640 -15.56 -10.97 -6.77
C LEU A 640 -16.13 -12.37 -7.00
N LYS A 641 -15.63 -13.01 -8.05
CA LYS A 641 -15.62 -14.47 -8.13
C LYS A 641 -14.98 -14.97 -6.83
N THR A 642 -15.68 -15.89 -6.19
CA THR A 642 -15.24 -16.60 -4.99
C THR A 642 -13.76 -17.01 -5.12
N THR A 643 -12.96 -16.60 -4.15
CA THR A 643 -11.54 -16.96 -4.00
C THR A 643 -11.38 -18.46 -3.77
N ASP A 644 -11.37 -19.23 -4.85
CA ASP A 644 -10.56 -20.43 -5.02
C ASP A 644 -9.56 -20.08 -6.12
N ASP A 645 -8.43 -19.46 -5.75
CA ASP A 645 -7.18 -19.40 -6.52
C ASP A 645 -6.18 -18.50 -5.77
N MET A 646 -5.79 -18.94 -4.56
CA MET A 646 -4.44 -18.69 -4.08
C MET A 646 -3.64 -19.97 -4.29
N ILE A 647 -2.48 -19.81 -4.94
CA ILE A 647 -1.55 -20.84 -5.39
C ILE A 647 -1.21 -21.79 -4.23
N HIS A 648 -1.73 -23.02 -4.29
CA HIS A 648 -1.20 -24.16 -3.54
C HIS A 648 -0.03 -24.79 -4.33
N PRO A 649 1.15 -25.04 -3.72
CA PRO A 649 2.13 -25.95 -4.30
C PRO A 649 1.57 -27.38 -4.24
N THR A 650 1.40 -27.98 -5.41
CA THR A 650 0.80 -29.31 -5.59
C THR A 650 1.72 -30.43 -5.10
N THR A 651 1.28 -31.16 -4.07
CA THR A 651 1.64 -32.57 -3.84
C THR A 651 0.42 -33.29 -3.28
N ASP A 652 -0.27 -34.06 -4.11
CA ASP A 652 -0.54 -35.50 -3.88
C ASP A 652 -1.63 -36.05 -4.79
N TRP A 653 -1.40 -37.29 -5.23
CA TRP A 653 -2.24 -38.09 -6.11
C TRP A 653 -3.61 -38.44 -5.52
N PRO A 654 -4.65 -38.67 -6.34
CA PRO A 654 -6.00 -38.93 -5.86
C PRO A 654 -6.18 -40.37 -5.35
N PRO A 655 -7.02 -40.60 -4.33
CA PRO A 655 -7.46 -41.94 -3.99
C PRO A 655 -8.57 -42.41 -4.94
N LEU A 656 -8.46 -43.65 -5.39
CA LEU A 656 -9.51 -44.40 -6.09
C LEU A 656 -10.81 -44.40 -5.28
N LYS A 657 -11.92 -44.06 -5.93
CA LYS A 657 -13.23 -44.68 -5.64
C LYS A 657 -13.95 -45.04 -6.93
N THR A 658 -14.17 -46.34 -7.02
CA THR A 658 -15.04 -47.10 -7.92
C THR A 658 -16.48 -46.60 -7.86
N THR A 659 -17.15 -46.49 -9.01
CA THR A 659 -18.50 -47.03 -9.21
C THR A 659 -18.79 -47.06 -10.71
N ASP A 660 -19.24 -48.23 -11.16
CA ASP A 660 -19.69 -48.54 -12.50
C ASP A 660 -20.83 -47.62 -12.95
N ASP A 661 -20.77 -47.14 -14.19
CA ASP A 661 -21.93 -47.25 -15.06
C ASP A 661 -21.54 -47.16 -16.54
N HIS A 662 -22.05 -48.12 -17.29
CA HIS A 662 -21.85 -48.32 -18.72
C HIS A 662 -22.49 -47.20 -19.54
N MET A 663 -21.75 -46.59 -20.47
CA MET A 663 -22.30 -46.23 -21.78
C MET A 663 -21.22 -46.05 -22.85
N THR A 664 -21.49 -46.70 -23.97
CA THR A 664 -20.64 -47.00 -25.13
C THR A 664 -20.39 -45.81 -26.05
N TYR A 665 -19.14 -45.64 -26.51
CA TYR A 665 -18.79 -44.88 -27.73
C TYR A 665 -18.02 -45.75 -28.73
N PRO A 666 -18.25 -45.61 -30.06
CA PRO A 666 -17.64 -46.42 -31.11
C PRO A 666 -16.19 -45.98 -31.44
N PRO A 667 -15.39 -46.83 -32.13
CA PRO A 667 -13.94 -46.74 -32.13
C PRO A 667 -13.37 -45.79 -33.21
N PHE A 668 -12.27 -45.11 -32.88
CA PHE A 668 -11.33 -44.56 -33.85
C PHE A 668 -10.31 -45.64 -34.29
N PRO A 669 -9.87 -45.62 -35.56
CA PRO A 669 -9.14 -46.73 -36.18
C PRO A 669 -7.65 -46.78 -35.86
N GLN A 670 -7.12 -47.98 -36.12
CA GLN A 670 -5.82 -48.53 -35.77
C GLN A 670 -4.61 -47.85 -36.42
N THR A 671 -3.51 -47.99 -35.67
CA THR A 671 -2.09 -47.93 -36.02
C THR A 671 -1.67 -48.88 -37.14
N THR A 672 -0.59 -48.53 -37.84
CA THR A 672 0.35 -49.46 -38.52
C THR A 672 1.74 -49.12 -38.00
N ASP A 673 2.38 -50.04 -37.26
CA ASP A 673 3.46 -50.95 -37.72
C ASP A 673 4.81 -50.20 -37.84
N ASP A 674 5.98 -50.70 -37.45
CA ASP A 674 6.43 -51.93 -36.81
C ASP A 674 7.91 -51.62 -36.46
N ASP A 675 8.44 -52.12 -35.35
CA ASP A 675 9.65 -52.94 -35.39
C ASP A 675 10.09 -53.40 -33.99
N LYS A 676 10.18 -54.74 -33.90
CA LYS A 676 10.61 -55.53 -32.75
C LYS A 676 12.13 -55.54 -32.67
N ILE A 677 12.66 -55.73 -31.46
CA ILE A 677 13.52 -56.88 -31.07
C ILE A 677 13.86 -56.77 -29.56
N ASN A 678 13.56 -57.85 -28.84
CA ASN A 678 14.05 -58.26 -27.52
C ASN A 678 14.72 -59.66 -27.77
N PRO A 679 15.41 -60.40 -26.85
CA PRO A 679 15.46 -60.25 -25.39
C PRO A 679 16.79 -60.71 -24.69
N SER A 680 16.70 -60.86 -23.36
CA SER A 680 17.47 -61.75 -22.44
C SER A 680 18.68 -61.15 -21.72
N THR A 681 19.05 -61.49 -20.48
CA THR A 681 18.51 -62.26 -19.34
C THR A 681 19.52 -62.02 -18.19
N TYR A 682 19.10 -61.87 -16.93
CA TYR A 682 19.64 -62.58 -15.74
C TYR A 682 19.14 -62.02 -14.39
N ARG A 683 18.66 -62.95 -13.54
CA ARG A 683 18.44 -62.94 -12.07
C ARG A 683 18.73 -64.39 -11.61
N PRO A 684 18.87 -64.75 -10.31
CA PRO A 684 19.38 -64.08 -9.10
C PRO A 684 20.41 -65.02 -8.37
N PRO A 685 20.69 -64.86 -7.05
CA PRO A 685 19.96 -65.71 -6.07
C PRO A 685 19.61 -65.05 -4.70
N ARG A 686 18.62 -65.66 -4.01
CA ARG A 686 18.25 -65.53 -2.57
C ARG A 686 19.32 -66.24 -1.68
N THR A 687 19.49 -66.04 -0.38
CA THR A 687 18.63 -66.14 0.85
C THR A 687 19.48 -65.61 2.04
N THR A 688 18.99 -65.10 3.19
CA THR A 688 18.24 -65.75 4.31
C THR A 688 17.71 -64.71 5.31
N GLU A 689 16.71 -65.11 6.09
CA GLU A 689 15.95 -64.44 7.17
C GLU A 689 16.81 -63.96 8.38
N ASP A 690 16.44 -62.85 9.05
CA ASP A 690 15.81 -62.88 10.40
C ASP A 690 15.48 -61.46 10.95
N ASP A 691 14.51 -61.42 11.86
CA ASP A 691 13.76 -60.29 12.44
C ASP A 691 14.56 -59.18 13.18
N SER A 692 14.14 -57.92 13.03
CA SER A 692 13.96 -56.95 14.14
C SER A 692 13.49 -55.56 13.69
N LEU A 693 12.67 -54.94 14.53
CA LEU A 693 12.01 -53.65 14.36
C LEU A 693 12.98 -52.45 14.21
N PHE A 694 12.49 -51.42 13.50
CA PHE A 694 12.99 -50.05 13.35
C PHE A 694 14.23 -49.86 12.46
N GLY A 695 14.00 -49.33 11.25
CA GLY A 695 15.05 -48.81 10.37
C GLY A 695 14.65 -47.50 9.71
N PHE A 696 15.14 -46.38 10.24
CA PHE A 696 15.23 -45.10 9.54
C PHE A 696 16.44 -45.13 8.60
N ALA A 697 16.28 -44.65 7.36
CA ALA A 697 17.36 -44.49 6.39
C ALA A 697 18.11 -43.14 6.58
N PRO A 698 19.40 -43.05 6.20
CA PRO A 698 20.34 -42.05 6.69
C PRO A 698 20.44 -40.82 5.77
N GLY A 699 20.41 -39.63 6.36
CA GLY A 699 20.58 -38.37 5.63
C GLY A 699 20.56 -37.12 6.49
N LEU A 700 21.02 -37.19 7.74
CA LEU A 700 21.18 -36.03 8.64
C LEU A 700 22.40 -36.29 9.54
N ALA A 701 23.59 -36.05 9.00
CA ALA A 701 24.85 -36.10 9.75
C ALA A 701 25.76 -34.96 9.30
N SER A 702 25.35 -33.72 9.58
CA SER A 702 26.24 -32.55 9.58
C SER A 702 25.64 -31.39 10.37
N CYS A 703 25.23 -31.63 11.61
CA CYS A 703 24.89 -30.55 12.55
C CYS A 703 25.59 -30.79 13.90
N PRO A 704 26.68 -30.05 14.22
CA PRO A 704 27.45 -30.25 15.44
C PRO A 704 26.70 -29.89 16.74
N VAL A 705 25.58 -29.18 16.64
CA VAL A 705 24.73 -28.78 17.78
C VAL A 705 23.92 -29.96 18.31
N LEU A 706 23.46 -30.85 17.43
CA LEU A 706 22.63 -32.00 17.81
C LEU A 706 23.44 -33.07 18.54
N THR A 707 24.71 -33.24 18.18
CA THR A 707 25.65 -34.16 18.85
C THR A 707 26.01 -33.70 20.26
N PHE A 708 26.05 -32.39 20.50
CA PHE A 708 26.34 -31.82 21.82
C PHE A 708 25.15 -31.93 22.77
N LEU A 709 23.92 -31.75 22.27
CA LEU A 709 22.69 -31.94 23.05
C LEU A 709 22.45 -33.41 23.43
N LEU A 710 22.75 -34.36 22.55
CA LEU A 710 22.69 -35.79 22.87
C LEU A 710 23.76 -36.24 23.88
N ALA A 711 24.96 -35.63 23.85
CA ALA A 711 26.01 -35.90 24.83
C ALA A 711 25.68 -35.33 26.23
N LEU A 712 25.01 -34.18 26.30
CA LEU A 712 24.59 -33.55 27.56
C LEU A 712 23.46 -34.34 28.24
N MET A 713 22.54 -34.93 27.47
CA MET A 713 21.45 -35.76 28.01
C MET A 713 21.91 -37.13 28.53
N LEU A 714 23.08 -37.63 28.11
CA LEU A 714 23.67 -38.88 28.62
C LEU A 714 24.54 -38.69 29.86
N LEU A 715 24.80 -37.45 30.28
CA LEU A 715 25.59 -37.11 31.48
C LEU A 715 24.73 -36.71 32.71
N ILE A 716 23.39 -36.72 32.58
CA ILE A 716 22.45 -36.45 33.69
C ILE A 716 21.61 -37.70 34.00
N ARG A 717 22.25 -38.87 34.08
CA ARG A 717 21.69 -40.06 34.74
C ARG A 717 22.69 -40.71 35.65
#